data_AF-A0A9W6F436-F1
#
_entry.id   AF-A0A9W6F436-F1
#
_cell.length_a   1.000
_cell.length_b   1.000
_cell.length_c   1.000
_cell.angle_alpha   90.00
_cell.angle_beta   90.00
_cell.angle_gamma   90.00
#
_symmetry.space_group_name_H-M   'P 1'
#
loop_
_entity.id
_entity.type
_entity.pdbx_description
1 polymer ?
#
loop_
_entity_poly.entity_id
_entity_poly.type
_entity_poly.pdbx_seq_one_letter_code
_entity_poly.pdbx_strand_id
1 'polypeptide(L)'
;MSSSVRLGLLAFSAGVAALVVALVLPYTDPESLAVLTSHPIGARAANLTSAAIRGFARLLEGASSETTGPSLRRYHPLAAANVSANAAAAKHAAAPAADDHELDWSDPEVWRLQQQQQQTRGSFYTEAEMGRLLHWCGDGGDGNSSGAGDGAVAEAGAEAGAEATAGARFERLAAWIAANGGDASKVRLGVDGDGVRGLHAARDIAAGEVALSVPLKTGLSAATFRAARVLAGPTASWRSVEDSDLFLDALALSYEVAVHGQRSPWADYLCLLPRTYGGLPVHISDPRVSSLLSELPALRRLAAKRRAQLALFGEELATSALGVLPGGRSALARLAAASSAASGSDGSGGSGGDGDGRDLWLPLWHWAYAAAKTRSVTLAAEEVRHGGGGAPTGEQQLPLRLPMAMLEWVQEFGVMLPVLDLANHAFDGRGANVAYRILPDASGAGLAASFVALEPLTAGQPLLFDYVAEAEADQGPACVDRWLLEYGFVPDTTSDPARECDTFDITAADVARAVLRGVAMTTTSAPSTDDGPMGLSDDSQQPAAVDTDRTTVQPYDTAVPADQLASLETEIRERLSRREKDGLPNRLEVHVRQPYDGSTEGPQGDHVAQRWAVLQWLKAALKDQGQHSRHQQGALGQGGGGSGGGGDPAGAVVSELQPVAPRARDVLLAILQERWEQLGELERRAREGGGGDEGRGGAGRDAEARLGLAAVAAAGRRAVRRAWDQELARK
;
A
#
# COMPACT_ATOMS: atom_id res chain seq x y z
N MET A 1 -0.73 28.90 40.81
CA MET A 1 -1.80 27.93 41.14
C MET A 1 -1.15 26.67 41.70
N SER A 2 -1.54 26.24 42.91
CA SER A 2 -1.06 24.97 43.47
C SER A 2 -1.64 23.77 42.72
N SER A 3 -0.99 22.61 42.83
CA SER A 3 -1.45 21.35 42.22
C SER A 3 -2.91 21.03 42.60
N SER A 4 -3.29 21.31 43.85
CA SER A 4 -4.65 21.12 44.37
C SER A 4 -5.69 22.02 43.68
N VAL A 5 -5.32 23.26 43.33
CA VAL A 5 -6.23 24.18 42.63
C VAL A 5 -6.35 23.80 41.15
N ARG A 6 -5.30 23.27 40.52
CA ARG A 6 -5.37 22.67 39.16
C ARG A 6 -6.28 21.45 39.13
N LEU A 7 -6.14 20.56 40.12
CA LEU A 7 -6.96 19.36 40.25
C LEU A 7 -8.44 19.72 40.50
N GLY A 8 -8.70 20.70 41.36
CA GLY A 8 -10.06 21.21 41.63
C GLY A 8 -10.71 21.84 40.41
N LEU A 9 -9.98 22.62 39.62
CA LEU A 9 -10.49 23.20 38.37
C LEU A 9 -10.76 22.14 37.30
N LEU A 10 -9.91 21.12 37.19
CA LEU A 10 -10.11 19.99 36.28
C LEU A 10 -11.35 19.17 36.68
N ALA A 11 -11.49 18.85 37.97
CA ALA A 11 -12.63 18.10 38.48
C ALA A 11 -13.95 18.88 38.31
N PHE A 12 -13.94 20.19 38.58
CA PHE A 12 -15.09 21.05 38.36
C PHE A 12 -15.46 21.15 36.87
N SER A 13 -14.47 21.35 35.99
CA SER A 13 -14.70 21.43 34.54
C SER A 13 -15.20 20.10 33.98
N ALA A 14 -14.67 18.97 34.45
CA ALA A 14 -15.16 17.64 34.11
C ALA A 14 -16.58 17.40 34.63
N GLY A 15 -16.89 17.85 35.85
CA GLY A 15 -18.24 17.79 36.42
C GLY A 15 -19.27 18.60 35.64
N VAL A 16 -18.90 19.82 35.20
CA VAL A 16 -19.76 20.67 34.36
C VAL A 16 -19.93 20.06 32.96
N ALA A 17 -18.85 19.56 32.35
CA ALA A 17 -18.93 18.87 31.06
C ALA A 17 -19.80 17.61 31.13
N ALA A 18 -19.64 16.80 32.18
CA ALA A 18 -20.48 15.62 32.44
C ALA A 18 -21.95 15.99 32.69
N LEU A 19 -22.22 17.10 33.39
CA LEU A 19 -23.57 17.60 33.61
C LEU A 19 -24.23 18.05 32.30
N VAL A 20 -23.50 18.77 31.44
CA VAL A 20 -23.98 19.17 30.10
C VAL A 20 -24.25 17.94 29.23
N VAL A 21 -23.40 16.93 29.30
CA VAL A 21 -23.58 15.66 28.56
C VAL A 21 -24.74 14.84 29.08
N ALA A 22 -24.94 14.78 30.38
CA ALA A 22 -26.00 13.98 30.98
C ALA A 22 -27.38 14.64 30.84
N LEU A 23 -27.44 15.98 30.81
CA LEU A 23 -28.71 16.72 30.82
C LEU A 23 -29.12 17.28 29.47
N VAL A 24 -28.18 17.62 28.58
CA VAL A 24 -28.50 18.31 27.31
C VAL A 24 -28.46 17.36 26.12
N LEU A 25 -27.42 16.53 26.04
CA LEU A 25 -27.15 15.65 24.91
C LEU A 25 -28.19 14.52 24.66
N PRO A 26 -28.83 13.91 25.68
CA PRO A 26 -29.85 12.87 25.45
C PRO A 26 -31.19 13.43 24.98
N TYR A 27 -31.42 14.73 25.17
CA TYR A 27 -32.69 15.41 24.88
C TYR A 27 -32.59 16.40 23.71
N THR A 28 -31.40 16.55 23.12
CA THR A 28 -31.21 17.30 21.88
C THR A 28 -31.32 16.34 20.72
N ASP A 29 -32.25 16.61 19.80
CA ASP A 29 -32.33 15.86 18.56
C ASP A 29 -30.98 15.99 17.79
N PRO A 30 -30.56 14.97 17.02
CA PRO A 30 -29.32 15.01 16.24
C PRO A 30 -29.18 16.24 15.35
N GLU A 31 -30.27 16.77 14.80
CA GLU A 31 -30.30 17.98 13.98
C GLU A 31 -29.99 19.22 14.82
N SER A 32 -30.57 19.34 16.01
CA SER A 32 -30.27 20.41 16.97
C SER A 32 -28.80 20.39 17.42
N LEU A 33 -28.22 19.21 17.62
CA LEU A 33 -26.79 19.02 17.92
C LEU A 33 -25.90 19.38 16.72
N ALA A 34 -26.33 19.03 15.50
CA ALA A 34 -25.64 19.43 14.28
C ALA A 34 -25.65 20.97 14.12
N VAL A 35 -26.78 21.62 14.40
CA VAL A 35 -26.89 23.09 14.41
C VAL A 35 -25.97 23.69 15.47
N LEU A 36 -25.94 23.15 16.70
CA LEU A 36 -25.10 23.68 17.77
C LEU A 36 -23.60 23.52 17.46
N THR A 37 -23.20 22.38 16.90
CA THR A 37 -21.82 22.10 16.48
C THR A 37 -21.42 22.85 15.20
N SER A 38 -22.40 23.35 14.43
CA SER A 38 -22.16 24.30 13.33
C SER A 38 -21.77 25.71 13.82
N HIS A 39 -21.85 26.01 15.12
CA HIS A 39 -21.32 27.25 15.70
C HIS A 39 -19.90 27.02 16.25
N PRO A 40 -18.93 27.94 16.03
CA PRO A 40 -17.54 27.76 16.50
C PRO A 40 -17.41 27.47 18.01
N ILE A 41 -18.23 28.11 18.84
CA ILE A 41 -18.25 27.89 20.30
C ILE A 41 -18.83 26.51 20.63
N GLY A 42 -19.91 26.10 19.95
CA GLY A 42 -20.53 24.80 20.19
C GLY A 42 -19.61 23.64 19.79
N ALA A 43 -18.89 23.76 18.67
CA ALA A 43 -17.86 22.80 18.27
C ALA A 43 -16.72 22.69 19.31
N ARG A 44 -16.21 23.82 19.82
CA ARG A 44 -15.18 23.83 20.87
C ARG A 44 -15.69 23.16 22.16
N ALA A 45 -16.92 23.45 22.57
CA ALA A 45 -17.54 22.84 23.73
C ALA A 45 -17.69 21.32 23.55
N ALA A 46 -18.16 20.86 22.39
CA ALA A 46 -18.29 19.44 22.06
C ALA A 46 -16.93 18.71 22.07
N ASN A 47 -15.90 19.29 21.45
CA ASN A 47 -14.55 18.74 21.45
C ASN A 47 -13.96 18.64 22.86
N LEU A 48 -14.05 19.72 23.65
CA LEU A 48 -13.56 19.76 25.03
C LEU A 48 -14.27 18.72 25.89
N THR A 49 -15.58 18.60 25.72
CA THR A 49 -16.41 17.64 26.44
C THR A 49 -16.05 16.20 26.07
N SER A 50 -15.89 15.90 24.79
CA SER A 50 -15.45 14.58 24.32
C SER A 50 -14.05 14.21 24.83
N ALA A 51 -13.14 15.19 24.86
CA ALA A 51 -11.81 15.02 25.43
C ALA A 51 -11.86 14.81 26.95
N ALA A 52 -12.71 15.54 27.68
CA ALA A 52 -12.89 15.41 29.12
C ALA A 52 -13.49 14.05 29.51
N ILE A 53 -14.53 13.58 28.80
CA ILE A 53 -15.11 12.24 29.01
C ILE A 53 -14.05 11.16 28.82
N ARG A 54 -13.24 11.25 27.77
CA ARG A 54 -12.17 10.27 27.54
C ARG A 54 -11.05 10.35 28.56
N GLY A 55 -10.66 11.56 28.96
CA GLY A 55 -9.69 11.75 30.03
C GLY A 55 -10.17 11.13 31.34
N PHE A 56 -11.46 11.28 31.66
CA PHE A 56 -12.08 10.69 32.84
C PHE A 56 -12.20 9.16 32.74
N ALA A 57 -12.62 8.62 31.59
CA ALA A 57 -12.68 7.18 31.36
C ALA A 57 -11.30 6.53 31.52
N ARG A 58 -10.25 7.11 30.96
CA ARG A 58 -8.86 6.63 31.13
C ARG A 58 -8.40 6.68 32.58
N LEU A 59 -8.79 7.72 33.31
CA LEU A 59 -8.48 7.86 34.73
C LEU A 59 -9.20 6.80 35.59
N LEU A 60 -10.44 6.43 35.22
CA LEU A 60 -11.16 5.32 35.86
C LEU A 60 -10.57 3.94 35.52
N GLU A 61 -10.03 3.76 34.31
CA GLU A 61 -9.36 2.53 33.86
C GLU A 61 -7.97 2.34 34.48
N GLY A 62 -7.46 3.32 35.26
CA GLY A 62 -6.12 3.26 35.86
C GLY A 62 -4.98 3.33 34.84
N ALA A 63 -5.26 3.81 33.62
CA ALA A 63 -4.25 3.99 32.59
C ALA A 63 -3.28 5.11 33.01
N SER A 64 -1.98 4.80 33.10
CA SER A 64 -0.96 5.82 33.37
C SER A 64 -0.97 6.87 32.26
N SER A 65 -0.57 8.11 32.59
CA SER A 65 -0.51 9.22 31.64
C SER A 65 0.56 9.06 30.57
N GLU A 66 1.28 7.94 30.54
CA GLU A 66 2.18 7.61 29.46
C GLU A 66 1.35 7.19 28.24
N THR A 67 1.66 7.83 27.13
CA THR A 67 1.08 7.74 25.79
C THR A 67 1.16 6.33 25.19
N THR A 68 0.58 5.34 25.84
CA THR A 68 0.38 4.00 25.29
C THR A 68 -0.92 4.01 24.50
N GLY A 69 -0.85 4.61 23.31
CA GLY A 69 -1.86 4.36 22.28
C GLY A 69 -2.00 2.87 21.99
N PRO A 70 -3.11 2.43 21.38
CA PRO A 70 -3.15 1.08 20.84
C PRO A 70 -2.00 0.93 19.84
N SER A 71 -1.07 0.02 20.13
CA SER A 71 0.01 -0.30 19.21
C SER A 71 -0.50 -1.30 18.18
N LEU A 72 0.08 -1.28 16.98
CA LEU A 72 -0.20 -2.27 15.93
C LEU A 72 -0.02 -3.72 16.42
N ARG A 73 0.72 -3.92 17.52
CA ARG A 73 0.92 -5.22 18.18
C ARG A 73 -0.34 -5.82 18.78
N ARG A 74 -1.31 -5.00 19.22
CA ARG A 74 -2.60 -5.49 19.73
C ARG A 74 -3.47 -6.12 18.64
N TYR A 75 -3.19 -5.83 17.37
CA TYR A 75 -4.01 -6.26 16.23
C TYR A 75 -3.46 -7.43 15.42
N HIS A 76 -2.42 -8.10 15.91
CA HIS A 76 -2.11 -9.42 15.38
C HIS A 76 -3.09 -10.47 15.95
N PRO A 77 -3.69 -11.35 15.14
CA PRO A 77 -4.37 -12.55 15.63
C PRO A 77 -3.44 -13.61 16.32
N LEU A 78 -2.15 -13.31 16.57
CA LEU A 78 -1.18 -14.28 17.13
C LEU A 78 -1.00 -14.20 18.64
N ALA A 79 -1.47 -13.14 19.31
CA ALA A 79 -1.51 -13.15 20.76
C ALA A 79 -2.56 -14.14 21.30
N ALA A 80 -3.45 -14.69 20.46
CA ALA A 80 -4.49 -15.62 20.88
C ALA A 80 -4.38 -17.03 20.28
N ALA A 81 -3.93 -17.19 19.03
CA ALA A 81 -3.91 -18.52 18.40
C ALA A 81 -2.84 -19.46 19.00
N ASN A 82 -1.60 -19.00 19.14
CA ASN A 82 -0.53 -19.76 19.82
C ASN A 82 -0.63 -19.71 21.34
N VAL A 83 -1.27 -18.67 21.87
CA VAL A 83 -1.58 -18.60 23.29
C VAL A 83 -2.73 -19.55 23.62
N SER A 84 -3.71 -19.87 22.77
CA SER A 84 -4.77 -20.82 23.16
C SER A 84 -4.28 -22.27 23.33
N ALA A 85 -3.32 -22.71 22.51
CA ALA A 85 -2.65 -24.00 22.67
C ALA A 85 -1.75 -24.02 23.93
N ASN A 86 -1.21 -22.87 24.32
CA ASN A 86 -0.38 -22.70 25.53
C ASN A 86 -1.12 -22.08 26.73
N ALA A 87 -2.41 -21.72 26.63
CA ALA A 87 -3.16 -20.94 27.63
C ALA A 87 -3.63 -21.83 28.76
N ALA A 88 -3.79 -23.12 28.47
CA ALA A 88 -3.93 -24.14 29.50
C ALA A 88 -2.67 -24.22 30.39
N ALA A 89 -1.48 -23.88 29.87
CA ALA A 89 -0.22 -23.84 30.63
C ALA A 89 0.11 -22.44 31.19
N ALA A 90 -0.29 -21.36 30.50
CA ALA A 90 0.04 -19.98 30.85
C ALA A 90 -0.87 -19.34 31.91
N LYS A 91 -1.91 -20.03 32.37
CA LYS A 91 -2.82 -19.53 33.43
C LYS A 91 -2.15 -19.30 34.80
N HIS A 92 -0.88 -19.67 34.97
CA HIS A 92 -0.12 -19.53 36.22
C HIS A 92 1.21 -18.77 36.11
N ALA A 93 1.60 -18.26 34.95
CA ALA A 93 2.78 -17.43 34.81
C ALA A 93 2.37 -15.96 34.69
N ALA A 94 2.88 -15.10 35.58
CA ALA A 94 2.80 -13.66 35.39
C ALA A 94 3.27 -13.32 33.97
N ALA A 95 2.46 -12.60 33.22
CA ALA A 95 2.80 -12.19 31.87
C ALA A 95 4.20 -11.57 31.91
N PRO A 96 5.21 -12.13 31.20
CA PRO A 96 6.52 -11.51 31.14
C PRO A 96 6.33 -10.06 30.71
N ALA A 97 7.07 -9.14 31.33
CA ALA A 97 7.13 -7.76 30.89
C ALA A 97 7.35 -7.80 29.38
N ALA A 98 6.33 -7.38 28.62
CA ALA A 98 6.32 -7.54 27.19
C ALA A 98 7.41 -6.62 26.64
N ASP A 99 8.59 -7.20 26.36
CA ASP A 99 9.66 -6.48 25.70
C ASP A 99 9.10 -5.88 24.41
N ASP A 100 9.40 -4.61 24.23
CA ASP A 100 8.77 -3.72 23.29
C ASP A 100 9.28 -3.97 21.85
N HIS A 101 9.29 -5.22 21.38
CA HIS A 101 9.80 -5.59 20.05
C HIS A 101 8.82 -5.20 18.95
N GLU A 102 9.25 -4.30 18.07
CA GLU A 102 8.52 -3.91 16.86
C GLU A 102 8.17 -5.13 16.00
N LEU A 103 6.95 -5.16 15.49
CA LEU A 103 6.46 -6.28 14.69
C LEU A 103 7.20 -6.27 13.35
N ASP A 104 7.88 -7.37 13.04
CA ASP A 104 8.54 -7.50 11.74
C ASP A 104 7.51 -7.78 10.65
N TRP A 105 7.00 -6.73 10.02
CA TRP A 105 6.10 -6.80 8.86
C TRP A 105 6.72 -7.54 7.67
N SER A 106 8.03 -7.74 7.68
CA SER A 106 8.75 -8.46 6.65
C SER A 106 8.68 -9.99 6.85
N ASP A 107 8.25 -10.47 8.01
CA ASP A 107 8.04 -11.90 8.31
C ASP A 107 6.91 -12.49 7.43
N PRO A 108 7.21 -13.49 6.57
CA PRO A 108 6.21 -14.18 5.76
C PRO A 108 5.04 -14.78 6.57
N GLU A 109 5.27 -15.19 7.81
CA GLU A 109 4.24 -15.79 8.67
C GLU A 109 3.14 -14.79 9.04
N VAL A 110 3.50 -13.52 9.26
CA VAL A 110 2.53 -12.44 9.53
C VAL A 110 1.53 -12.34 8.38
N TRP A 111 2.02 -12.33 7.14
CA TRP A 111 1.16 -12.31 5.96
C TRP A 111 0.33 -13.58 5.81
N ARG A 112 0.96 -14.76 5.97
CA ARG A 112 0.27 -16.06 5.87
C ARG A 112 -0.92 -16.15 6.84
N LEU A 113 -0.75 -15.68 8.07
CA LEU A 113 -1.79 -15.70 9.10
C LEU A 113 -2.90 -14.69 8.83
N GLN A 114 -2.56 -13.49 8.36
CA GLN A 114 -3.56 -12.54 7.87
C GLN A 114 -4.38 -13.15 6.73
N GLN A 115 -3.74 -13.89 5.82
CA GLN A 115 -4.42 -14.57 4.72
C GLN A 115 -5.33 -15.70 5.18
N GLN A 116 -4.88 -16.51 6.14
CA GLN A 116 -5.72 -17.53 6.76
C GLN A 116 -6.96 -16.91 7.43
N GLN A 117 -6.79 -15.78 8.12
CA GLN A 117 -7.92 -15.04 8.69
C GLN A 117 -8.85 -14.51 7.60
N GLN A 118 -8.31 -13.97 6.50
CA GLN A 118 -9.14 -13.49 5.38
C GLN A 118 -9.86 -14.63 4.66
N GLN A 119 -9.25 -15.81 4.51
CA GLN A 119 -9.94 -16.97 3.95
C GLN A 119 -11.18 -17.36 4.78
N THR A 120 -11.11 -17.25 6.12
CA THR A 120 -12.29 -17.46 6.98
C THR A 120 -13.30 -16.31 6.89
N ARG A 121 -12.82 -15.09 6.63
CA ARG A 121 -13.65 -13.88 6.51
C ARG A 121 -14.12 -13.59 5.09
N GLY A 122 -13.71 -14.31 4.05
CA GLY A 122 -14.06 -13.99 2.67
C GLY A 122 -13.53 -12.62 2.19
N SER A 123 -14.17 -12.05 1.16
CA SER A 123 -13.82 -10.73 0.63
C SER A 123 -14.09 -9.61 1.64
N PHE A 124 -13.25 -8.58 1.65
CA PHE A 124 -13.42 -7.39 2.51
C PHE A 124 -14.74 -6.65 2.28
N TYR A 125 -15.17 -6.59 1.03
CA TYR A 125 -16.47 -6.10 0.61
C TYR A 125 -16.78 -6.62 -0.78
N THR A 126 -18.06 -6.60 -1.13
CA THR A 126 -18.59 -7.03 -2.42
C THR A 126 -19.38 -5.89 -3.07
N GLU A 127 -19.51 -5.95 -4.38
CA GLU A 127 -20.37 -5.02 -5.12
C GLU A 127 -21.82 -5.06 -4.64
N ALA A 128 -22.33 -6.23 -4.24
CA ALA A 128 -23.67 -6.37 -3.67
C ALA A 128 -23.81 -5.64 -2.31
N GLU A 129 -22.79 -5.74 -1.43
CA GLU A 129 -22.75 -4.95 -0.19
C GLU A 129 -22.70 -3.46 -0.47
N MET A 130 -21.89 -3.03 -1.44
CA MET A 130 -21.84 -1.63 -1.85
C MET A 130 -23.14 -1.16 -2.50
N GLY A 131 -23.83 -2.03 -3.23
CA GLY A 131 -25.17 -1.78 -3.76
C GLY A 131 -26.21 -1.56 -2.66
N ARG A 132 -26.12 -2.31 -1.55
CA ARG A 132 -26.99 -2.08 -0.36
C ARG A 132 -26.64 -0.79 0.36
N LEU A 133 -25.35 -0.55 0.60
CA LEU A 133 -24.85 0.65 1.29
C LEU A 133 -25.20 1.93 0.55
N LEU A 134 -25.22 1.88 -0.79
CA LEU A 134 -25.43 3.01 -1.68
C LEU A 134 -26.67 2.78 -2.57
N HIS A 135 -27.72 2.19 -2.01
CA HIS A 135 -28.94 1.79 -2.74
C HIS A 135 -29.63 2.97 -3.47
N TRP A 136 -29.44 4.20 -3.01
CA TRP A 136 -29.94 5.40 -3.70
C TRP A 136 -29.23 5.70 -5.03
N CYS A 137 -28.14 5.00 -5.33
CA CYS A 137 -27.47 5.04 -6.62
C CYS A 137 -28.11 4.12 -7.67
N GLY A 138 -29.22 3.45 -7.36
CA GLY A 138 -30.02 2.75 -8.36
C GLY A 138 -30.75 3.72 -9.29
N ASP A 139 -31.04 3.25 -10.50
CA ASP A 139 -31.77 3.98 -11.54
C ASP A 139 -33.26 3.98 -11.21
N GLY A 140 -33.68 4.88 -10.31
CA GLY A 140 -35.09 5.20 -10.12
C GLY A 140 -35.64 4.86 -8.74
N GLY A 141 -36.01 5.91 -8.01
CA GLY A 141 -36.89 5.87 -6.84
C GLY A 141 -38.34 5.47 -7.15
N ASP A 142 -38.58 4.64 -8.17
CA ASP A 142 -39.88 4.04 -8.45
C ASP A 142 -39.82 2.57 -8.03
N GLY A 143 -40.02 2.33 -6.75
CA GLY A 143 -40.02 0.98 -6.17
C GLY A 143 -41.17 0.13 -6.72
N ASN A 144 -41.00 -0.49 -7.90
CA ASN A 144 -41.88 -1.59 -8.34
C ASN A 144 -41.42 -2.47 -9.53
N SER A 145 -40.13 -2.60 -9.85
CA SER A 145 -39.69 -3.47 -10.97
C SER A 145 -39.10 -4.81 -10.53
N SER A 146 -39.87 -5.61 -9.79
CA SER A 146 -39.57 -7.05 -9.56
C SER A 146 -40.07 -7.93 -10.71
N GLY A 147 -39.69 -7.58 -11.95
CA GLY A 147 -40.00 -8.37 -13.14
C GLY A 147 -38.79 -9.18 -13.59
N ALA A 148 -38.62 -10.38 -13.05
CA ALA A 148 -37.66 -11.37 -13.55
C ALA A 148 -38.12 -11.85 -14.94
N GLY A 149 -37.49 -11.34 -15.99
CA GLY A 149 -37.66 -11.78 -17.37
C GLY A 149 -36.33 -12.27 -17.95
N ASP A 150 -36.31 -13.51 -18.40
CA ASP A 150 -35.17 -14.24 -18.95
C ASP A 150 -34.51 -13.59 -20.18
N GLY A 151 -33.17 -13.67 -20.24
CA GLY A 151 -32.46 -14.07 -21.46
C GLY A 151 -31.69 -13.00 -22.24
N ALA A 152 -30.39 -12.85 -21.92
CA ALA A 152 -29.23 -12.52 -22.77
C ALA A 152 -29.22 -11.26 -23.69
N VAL A 153 -30.34 -10.60 -23.96
CA VAL A 153 -30.40 -9.32 -24.70
C VAL A 153 -30.36 -8.11 -23.74
N ALA A 154 -30.38 -8.36 -22.44
CA ALA A 154 -30.42 -7.35 -21.38
C ALA A 154 -29.07 -6.70 -21.06
N GLU A 155 -27.93 -7.32 -21.36
CA GLU A 155 -26.61 -6.84 -20.92
C GLU A 155 -26.19 -5.54 -21.63
N ALA A 156 -26.33 -5.46 -22.96
CA ALA A 156 -26.01 -4.23 -23.70
C ALA A 156 -26.95 -3.05 -23.34
N GLY A 157 -28.21 -3.35 -22.99
CA GLY A 157 -29.16 -2.36 -22.50
C GLY A 157 -28.85 -1.86 -21.09
N ALA A 158 -28.35 -2.76 -20.22
CA ALA A 158 -27.96 -2.44 -18.85
C ALA A 158 -26.71 -1.53 -18.81
N GLU A 159 -25.72 -1.79 -19.65
CA GLU A 159 -24.53 -0.94 -19.77
C GLU A 159 -24.87 0.47 -20.28
N ALA A 160 -25.67 0.56 -21.35
CA ALA A 160 -26.11 1.84 -21.88
C ALA A 160 -26.96 2.63 -20.86
N GLY A 161 -27.81 1.95 -20.07
CA GLY A 161 -28.57 2.55 -18.98
C GLY A 161 -27.67 3.08 -17.86
N ALA A 162 -26.71 2.26 -17.42
CA ALA A 162 -25.75 2.65 -16.39
C ALA A 162 -24.87 3.84 -16.81
N GLU A 163 -24.48 3.91 -18.09
CA GLU A 163 -23.73 5.03 -18.65
C GLU A 163 -24.59 6.29 -18.71
N ALA A 164 -25.83 6.19 -19.17
CA ALA A 164 -26.77 7.32 -19.20
C ALA A 164 -27.02 7.87 -17.78
N THR A 165 -27.20 7.00 -16.79
CA THR A 165 -27.39 7.44 -15.41
C THR A 165 -26.12 8.06 -14.81
N ALA A 166 -24.94 7.52 -15.14
CA ALA A 166 -23.68 8.14 -14.76
C ALA A 166 -23.51 9.53 -15.39
N GLY A 167 -23.88 9.70 -16.67
CA GLY A 167 -23.91 10.99 -17.35
C GLY A 167 -24.83 12.00 -16.66
N ALA A 168 -26.07 11.61 -16.34
CA ALA A 168 -27.02 12.48 -15.64
C ALA A 168 -26.55 12.88 -14.22
N ARG A 169 -25.88 11.96 -13.50
CA ARG A 169 -25.25 12.25 -12.21
C ARG A 169 -24.09 13.23 -12.35
N PHE A 170 -23.26 13.03 -13.36
CA PHE A 170 -22.15 13.93 -13.68
C PHE A 170 -22.65 15.34 -13.97
N GLU A 171 -23.71 15.50 -14.76
CA GLU A 171 -24.30 16.82 -15.06
C GLU A 171 -24.81 17.53 -13.82
N ARG A 172 -25.50 16.81 -12.90
CA ARG A 172 -25.93 17.39 -11.62
C ARG A 172 -24.76 17.80 -10.74
N LEU A 173 -23.71 16.97 -10.71
CA LEU A 173 -22.50 17.27 -9.96
C LEU A 173 -21.76 18.49 -10.53
N ALA A 174 -21.65 18.60 -11.85
CA ALA A 174 -21.08 19.75 -12.54
C ALA A 174 -21.88 21.04 -12.25
N ALA A 175 -23.21 20.97 -12.26
CA ALA A 175 -24.06 22.09 -11.88
C ALA A 175 -23.87 22.50 -10.41
N TRP A 176 -23.72 21.53 -9.50
CA TRP A 176 -23.42 21.79 -8.10
C TRP A 176 -22.04 22.45 -7.91
N ILE A 177 -21.01 22.01 -8.64
CA ILE A 177 -19.69 22.64 -8.65
C ILE A 177 -19.78 24.09 -9.15
N ALA A 178 -20.48 24.33 -10.25
CA ALA A 178 -20.70 25.68 -10.79
C ALA A 178 -21.41 26.59 -9.79
N ALA A 179 -22.45 26.10 -9.12
CA ALA A 179 -23.16 26.82 -8.06
C ALA A 179 -22.28 27.18 -6.86
N ASN A 180 -21.13 26.50 -6.69
CA ASN A 180 -20.17 26.76 -5.63
C ASN A 180 -18.94 27.56 -6.08
N GLY A 181 -18.93 28.09 -7.31
CA GLY A 181 -17.84 28.93 -7.84
C GLY A 181 -16.76 28.16 -8.61
N GLY A 182 -17.03 26.91 -8.98
CA GLY A 182 -16.21 26.12 -9.90
C GLY A 182 -16.64 26.25 -11.35
N ASP A 183 -15.96 25.51 -12.24
CA ASP A 183 -16.30 25.39 -13.65
C ASP A 183 -15.98 23.97 -14.14
N ALA A 184 -17.02 23.22 -14.52
CA ALA A 184 -16.90 21.91 -15.15
C ALA A 184 -17.57 21.90 -16.55
N SER A 185 -17.85 23.08 -17.13
CA SER A 185 -18.60 23.21 -18.39
C SER A 185 -17.84 22.74 -19.63
N LYS A 186 -16.51 22.57 -19.52
CA LYS A 186 -15.62 22.17 -20.63
C LYS A 186 -15.25 20.69 -20.57
N VAL A 187 -15.75 19.96 -19.59
CA VAL A 187 -15.49 18.53 -19.42
C VAL A 187 -16.81 17.76 -19.43
N ARG A 188 -16.71 16.51 -19.86
CA ARG A 188 -17.80 15.53 -19.79
C ARG A 188 -17.24 14.20 -19.32
N LEU A 189 -18.12 13.36 -18.81
CA LEU A 189 -17.80 11.95 -18.61
C LEU A 189 -17.68 11.26 -19.98
N GLY A 190 -16.70 10.39 -20.10
CA GLY A 190 -16.53 9.53 -21.27
C GLY A 190 -15.89 8.20 -20.86
N VAL A 191 -15.67 7.36 -21.86
CA VAL A 191 -15.02 6.06 -21.72
C VAL A 191 -13.86 6.03 -22.72
N ASP A 192 -12.68 5.72 -22.21
CA ASP A 192 -11.46 5.57 -22.99
C ASP A 192 -11.53 4.32 -23.89
N GLY A 193 -10.60 4.20 -24.85
CA GLY A 193 -10.58 3.07 -25.78
C GLY A 193 -10.38 1.70 -25.14
N ASP A 194 -9.94 1.67 -23.88
CA ASP A 194 -9.78 0.48 -23.04
C ASP A 194 -11.00 0.20 -22.14
N GLY A 195 -12.08 0.99 -22.27
CA GLY A 195 -13.30 0.83 -21.46
C GLY A 195 -13.24 1.54 -20.11
N VAL A 196 -12.15 2.25 -19.79
CA VAL A 196 -12.02 2.97 -18.51
C VAL A 196 -12.76 4.29 -18.58
N ARG A 197 -13.62 4.54 -17.60
CA ARG A 197 -14.34 5.82 -17.47
C ARG A 197 -13.36 6.94 -17.11
N GLY A 198 -13.43 8.06 -17.81
CA GLY A 198 -12.56 9.22 -17.62
C GLY A 198 -13.24 10.55 -17.89
N LEU A 199 -12.52 11.65 -17.67
CA LEU A 199 -12.92 12.98 -18.15
C LEU A 199 -12.46 13.20 -19.58
N HIS A 200 -13.34 13.76 -20.41
CA HIS A 200 -13.03 14.16 -21.78
C HIS A 200 -13.40 15.62 -22.00
N ALA A 201 -12.69 16.28 -22.90
CA ALA A 201 -13.01 17.64 -23.32
C ALA A 201 -14.41 17.65 -23.98
N ALA A 202 -15.31 18.48 -23.47
CA ALA A 202 -16.66 18.64 -24.04
C ALA A 202 -16.64 19.52 -25.30
N ARG A 203 -15.60 20.34 -25.45
CA ARG A 203 -15.33 21.23 -26.58
C ARG A 203 -13.82 21.36 -26.78
N ASP A 204 -13.41 22.06 -27.81
CA ASP A 204 -12.01 22.44 -27.96
C ASP A 204 -11.56 23.36 -26.80
N ILE A 205 -10.38 23.12 -26.26
CA ILE A 205 -9.77 23.84 -25.13
C ILE A 205 -8.38 24.30 -25.56
N ALA A 206 -8.09 25.59 -25.40
CA ALA A 206 -6.79 26.13 -25.78
C ALA A 206 -5.69 25.75 -24.77
N ALA A 207 -4.44 25.69 -25.20
CA ALA A 207 -3.30 25.57 -24.29
C ALA A 207 -3.29 26.73 -23.28
N GLY A 208 -3.06 26.43 -22.01
CA GLY A 208 -3.11 27.37 -20.88
C GLY A 208 -4.52 27.70 -20.39
N GLU A 209 -5.58 27.22 -21.06
CA GLU A 209 -6.95 27.39 -20.60
C GLU A 209 -7.25 26.45 -19.42
N VAL A 210 -7.99 26.95 -18.42
CA VAL A 210 -8.53 26.11 -17.33
C VAL A 210 -9.62 25.22 -17.91
N ALA A 211 -9.40 23.92 -17.95
CA ALA A 211 -10.34 22.91 -18.44
C ALA A 211 -11.39 22.55 -17.39
N LEU A 212 -10.99 22.48 -16.11
CA LEU A 212 -11.83 22.16 -14.97
C LEU A 212 -11.37 22.98 -13.76
N SER A 213 -12.29 23.45 -12.93
CA SER A 213 -12.01 24.11 -11.67
C SER A 213 -13.00 23.65 -10.59
N VAL A 214 -12.49 23.09 -9.50
CA VAL A 214 -13.26 22.55 -8.38
C VAL A 214 -12.87 23.27 -7.09
N PRO A 215 -13.74 24.11 -6.51
CA PRO A 215 -13.45 24.83 -5.27
C PRO A 215 -13.13 23.84 -4.15
N LEU A 216 -12.03 24.06 -3.41
CA LEU A 216 -11.59 23.13 -2.36
C LEU A 216 -12.65 22.89 -1.28
N LYS A 217 -13.52 23.89 -1.04
CA LYS A 217 -14.65 23.80 -0.11
C LYS A 217 -15.70 22.74 -0.48
N THR A 218 -15.72 22.32 -1.76
CA THR A 218 -16.60 21.27 -2.28
C THR A 218 -15.96 19.89 -2.22
N GLY A 219 -14.66 19.80 -1.93
CA GLY A 219 -13.98 18.54 -1.70
C GLY A 219 -14.53 17.81 -0.48
N LEU A 220 -14.47 16.48 -0.47
CA LEU A 220 -14.77 15.64 0.67
C LEU A 220 -13.46 15.23 1.36
N SER A 221 -13.28 15.67 2.59
CA SER A 221 -12.12 15.34 3.43
C SER A 221 -12.46 15.44 4.90
N ALA A 222 -11.49 15.08 5.75
CA ALA A 222 -11.51 15.35 7.19
C ALA A 222 -11.77 16.83 7.55
N ALA A 223 -11.50 17.77 6.64
CA ALA A 223 -11.66 19.21 6.85
C ALA A 223 -13.04 19.75 6.44
N THR A 224 -13.78 19.06 5.56
CA THR A 224 -14.99 19.60 4.92
C THR A 224 -16.26 18.83 5.20
N PHE A 225 -16.16 17.56 5.59
CA PHE A 225 -17.34 16.75 5.86
C PHE A 225 -18.17 17.33 7.02
N ARG A 226 -19.45 16.97 7.11
CA ARG A 226 -20.41 17.69 7.98
C ARG A 226 -20.03 17.72 9.46
N ALA A 227 -19.25 16.75 9.95
CA ALA A 227 -18.77 16.71 11.33
C ALA A 227 -17.29 17.09 11.52
N ALA A 228 -16.63 17.69 10.52
CA ALA A 228 -15.21 18.10 10.57
C ALA A 228 -14.86 18.91 11.83
N ARG A 229 -15.76 19.81 12.25
CA ARG A 229 -15.54 20.69 13.40
C ARG A 229 -15.45 19.95 14.74
N VAL A 230 -16.01 18.75 14.82
CA VAL A 230 -16.00 17.92 16.03
C VAL A 230 -15.16 16.66 15.87
N LEU A 231 -14.35 16.55 14.81
CA LEU A 231 -13.53 15.37 14.51
C LEU A 231 -12.34 15.22 15.46
N ALA A 232 -11.72 16.34 15.88
CA ALA A 232 -10.48 16.33 16.63
C ALA A 232 -10.56 15.61 17.98
N GLY A 233 -11.69 15.75 18.68
CA GLY A 233 -11.94 14.94 19.86
C GLY A 233 -11.88 13.45 19.47
N PRO A 234 -12.87 12.92 18.72
CA PRO A 234 -12.97 11.53 18.25
C PRO A 234 -11.65 10.91 17.81
N THR A 235 -10.82 11.62 17.06
CA THR A 235 -9.56 11.09 16.52
C THR A 235 -8.32 11.37 17.38
N ALA A 236 -8.44 11.97 18.57
CA ALA A 236 -7.28 12.33 19.38
C ALA A 236 -6.36 11.16 19.77
N SER A 237 -6.87 9.93 19.88
CA SER A 237 -6.03 8.74 20.09
C SER A 237 -5.26 8.30 18.85
N TRP A 238 -5.68 8.71 17.66
CA TRP A 238 -5.11 8.24 16.39
C TRP A 238 -3.67 8.72 16.21
N ARG A 239 -3.33 9.91 16.73
CA ARG A 239 -1.98 10.51 16.69
C ARG A 239 -0.84 9.64 17.22
N SER A 240 -1.18 8.58 17.97
CA SER A 240 -0.20 7.64 18.53
C SER A 240 0.06 6.44 17.61
N VAL A 241 -0.68 6.34 16.51
CA VAL A 241 -0.57 5.31 15.50
C VAL A 241 0.09 5.93 14.26
N GLU A 242 1.12 5.26 13.76
CA GLU A 242 1.81 5.61 12.53
C GLU A 242 0.84 5.62 11.34
N ASP A 243 1.02 6.57 10.41
CA ASP A 243 0.19 6.79 9.22
C ASP A 243 -1.30 7.03 9.51
N SER A 244 -1.64 7.53 10.70
CA SER A 244 -3.03 7.72 11.13
C SER A 244 -3.79 8.78 10.33
N ASP A 245 -3.09 9.73 9.76
CA ASP A 245 -3.63 10.77 8.88
C ASP A 245 -4.26 10.19 7.61
N LEU A 246 -3.68 9.11 7.05
CA LEU A 246 -4.20 8.42 5.86
C LEU A 246 -5.61 7.81 6.05
N PHE A 247 -6.09 7.67 7.29
CA PHE A 247 -7.39 7.08 7.60
C PHE A 247 -8.47 8.12 7.87
N LEU A 248 -8.12 9.40 7.96
CA LEU A 248 -9.08 10.46 8.28
C LEU A 248 -10.12 10.66 7.17
N ASP A 249 -9.71 10.56 5.91
CA ASP A 249 -10.62 10.72 4.78
C ASP A 249 -11.52 9.51 4.59
N ALA A 250 -11.03 8.31 4.91
CA ALA A 250 -11.85 7.10 4.98
C ALA A 250 -12.97 7.24 6.03
N LEU A 251 -12.68 7.87 7.19
CA LEU A 251 -13.67 8.17 8.22
C LEU A 251 -14.67 9.23 7.76
N ALA A 252 -14.20 10.30 7.11
CA ALA A 252 -15.07 11.34 6.56
C ALA A 252 -16.05 10.77 5.52
N LEU A 253 -15.55 9.96 4.59
CA LEU A 253 -16.34 9.28 3.57
C LEU A 253 -17.33 8.28 4.18
N SER A 254 -16.88 7.45 5.12
CA SER A 254 -17.74 6.49 5.84
C SER A 254 -18.87 7.20 6.59
N TYR A 255 -18.57 8.35 7.22
CA TYR A 255 -19.57 9.16 7.91
C TYR A 255 -20.63 9.70 6.95
N GLU A 256 -20.24 10.28 5.82
CA GLU A 256 -21.20 10.81 4.84
C GLU A 256 -22.12 9.71 4.28
N VAL A 257 -21.58 8.53 3.99
CA VAL A 257 -22.39 7.37 3.55
C VAL A 257 -23.32 6.87 4.65
N ALA A 258 -22.80 6.58 5.84
CA ALA A 258 -23.57 5.90 6.89
C ALA A 258 -24.60 6.82 7.57
N VAL A 259 -24.27 8.10 7.77
CA VAL A 259 -25.10 9.05 8.52
C VAL A 259 -26.06 9.81 7.61
N HIS A 260 -25.58 10.25 6.44
CA HIS A 260 -26.35 11.12 5.55
C HIS A 260 -26.91 10.39 4.33
N GLY A 261 -26.16 9.43 3.78
CA GLY A 261 -26.55 8.66 2.59
C GLY A 261 -26.96 9.58 1.44
N GLN A 262 -28.17 9.38 0.89
CA GLN A 262 -28.72 10.23 -0.17
C GLN A 262 -28.83 11.72 0.20
N ARG A 263 -28.86 12.08 1.49
CA ARG A 263 -28.90 13.48 1.95
C ARG A 263 -27.52 14.15 2.01
N SER A 264 -26.46 13.40 1.73
CA SER A 264 -25.12 13.96 1.63
C SER A 264 -25.07 14.92 0.43
N PRO A 265 -24.43 16.11 0.52
CA PRO A 265 -24.26 16.97 -0.65
C PRO A 265 -23.35 16.31 -1.69
N TRP A 266 -22.60 15.28 -1.29
CA TRP A 266 -21.78 14.45 -2.16
C TRP A 266 -22.50 13.22 -2.72
N ALA A 267 -23.82 13.05 -2.51
CA ALA A 267 -24.52 11.82 -2.88
C ALA A 267 -24.35 11.42 -4.36
N ASP A 268 -24.46 12.38 -5.30
CA ASP A 268 -24.23 12.11 -6.73
C ASP A 268 -22.76 11.72 -7.01
N TYR A 269 -21.81 12.36 -6.34
CA TYR A 269 -20.39 12.02 -6.42
C TYR A 269 -20.10 10.61 -5.90
N LEU A 270 -20.64 10.25 -4.73
CA LEU A 270 -20.52 8.91 -4.15
C LEU A 270 -21.06 7.82 -5.08
N CYS A 271 -22.07 8.15 -5.90
CA CYS A 271 -22.60 7.23 -6.89
C CYS A 271 -21.73 7.06 -8.14
N LEU A 272 -20.82 7.99 -8.41
CA LEU A 272 -19.85 7.93 -9.52
C LEU A 272 -18.55 7.19 -9.14
N LEU A 273 -18.29 7.00 -7.85
CA LEU A 273 -17.15 6.23 -7.38
C LEU A 273 -17.25 4.74 -7.76
N PRO A 274 -16.12 4.08 -8.06
CA PRO A 274 -16.08 2.63 -8.22
C PRO A 274 -16.69 1.89 -7.02
N ARG A 275 -17.44 0.82 -7.30
CA ARG A 275 -17.97 -0.09 -6.28
C ARG A 275 -16.93 -1.05 -5.75
N THR A 276 -15.87 -1.28 -6.53
CA THR A 276 -14.80 -2.21 -6.26
C THR A 276 -13.46 -1.60 -6.63
N TYR A 277 -12.45 -1.85 -5.81
CA TYR A 277 -11.06 -1.47 -6.05
C TYR A 277 -10.21 -2.75 -6.01
N GLY A 278 -10.37 -3.59 -7.04
CA GLY A 278 -9.82 -4.95 -7.08
C GLY A 278 -8.29 -4.99 -7.16
N GLY A 279 -7.68 -4.00 -7.81
CA GLY A 279 -6.23 -3.92 -7.96
C GLY A 279 -5.42 -3.65 -6.67
N LEU A 280 -6.04 -3.26 -5.55
CA LEU A 280 -5.30 -2.91 -4.34
C LEU A 280 -4.81 -4.16 -3.58
N PRO A 281 -3.48 -4.33 -3.34
CA PRO A 281 -2.90 -5.47 -2.62
C PRO A 281 -3.54 -5.75 -1.26
N VAL A 282 -3.93 -4.70 -0.54
CA VAL A 282 -4.54 -4.81 0.78
C VAL A 282 -5.90 -5.52 0.74
N HIS A 283 -6.61 -5.47 -0.40
CA HIS A 283 -7.93 -6.07 -0.61
C HIS A 283 -7.91 -7.41 -1.35
N ILE A 284 -6.73 -7.91 -1.73
CA ILE A 284 -6.59 -9.23 -2.35
C ILE A 284 -7.03 -10.30 -1.35
N SER A 285 -8.08 -11.01 -1.72
CA SER A 285 -8.71 -12.09 -0.95
C SER A 285 -8.57 -13.45 -1.62
N ASP A 286 -8.35 -13.52 -2.94
CA ASP A 286 -8.03 -14.78 -3.64
C ASP A 286 -6.70 -15.34 -3.12
N PRO A 287 -6.69 -16.55 -2.52
CA PRO A 287 -5.47 -17.21 -2.07
C PRO A 287 -4.42 -17.39 -3.18
N ARG A 288 -4.84 -17.58 -4.43
CA ARG A 288 -3.94 -17.75 -5.57
C ARG A 288 -3.19 -16.45 -5.83
N VAL A 289 -3.88 -15.32 -5.88
CA VAL A 289 -3.25 -14.01 -6.08
C VAL A 289 -2.42 -13.58 -4.87
N SER A 290 -2.92 -13.88 -3.67
CA SER A 290 -2.16 -13.63 -2.45
C SER A 290 -0.84 -14.40 -2.38
N SER A 291 -0.80 -15.63 -2.90
CA SER A 291 0.44 -16.39 -2.97
C SER A 291 1.48 -15.71 -3.86
N LEU A 292 1.07 -15.04 -4.93
CA LEU A 292 1.96 -14.27 -5.81
C LEU A 292 2.55 -13.05 -5.08
N LEU A 293 1.74 -12.35 -4.27
CA LEU A 293 2.23 -11.27 -3.40
C LEU A 293 3.34 -11.75 -2.46
N SER A 294 3.30 -13.01 -2.03
CA SER A 294 4.27 -13.53 -1.08
C SER A 294 5.71 -13.52 -1.59
N GLU A 295 5.89 -13.47 -2.92
CA GLU A 295 7.16 -13.49 -3.64
C GLU A 295 7.72 -12.08 -3.94
N LEU A 296 6.97 -11.04 -3.55
CA LEU A 296 7.34 -9.62 -3.63
C LEU A 296 7.43 -9.04 -2.21
N PRO A 297 8.57 -9.20 -1.50
CA PRO A 297 8.64 -8.97 -0.06
C PRO A 297 8.31 -7.53 0.35
N ALA A 298 8.76 -6.53 -0.40
CA ALA A 298 8.44 -5.13 -0.13
C ALA A 298 6.93 -4.85 -0.25
N LEU A 299 6.31 -5.31 -1.33
CA LEU A 299 4.88 -5.16 -1.56
C LEU A 299 4.06 -5.93 -0.51
N ARG A 300 4.47 -7.16 -0.17
CA ARG A 300 3.88 -7.97 0.91
C ARG A 300 3.94 -7.24 2.24
N ARG A 301 5.12 -6.73 2.62
CA ARG A 301 5.34 -6.01 3.88
C ARG A 301 4.40 -4.81 4.00
N LEU A 302 4.31 -4.01 2.95
CA LEU A 302 3.44 -2.83 2.91
C LEU A 302 1.95 -3.21 2.94
N ALA A 303 1.54 -4.22 2.17
CA ALA A 303 0.17 -4.74 2.19
C ALA A 303 -0.22 -5.31 3.56
N ALA A 304 0.69 -6.04 4.21
CA ALA A 304 0.49 -6.61 5.54
C ALA A 304 0.34 -5.52 6.62
N LYS A 305 1.23 -4.52 6.61
CA LYS A 305 1.15 -3.35 7.49
C LYS A 305 -0.17 -2.61 7.29
N ARG A 306 -0.54 -2.34 6.03
CA ARG A 306 -1.76 -1.59 5.72
C ARG A 306 -3.02 -2.35 6.11
N ARG A 307 -3.04 -3.67 5.94
CA ARG A 307 -4.15 -4.51 6.37
C ARG A 307 -4.32 -4.51 7.90
N ALA A 308 -3.22 -4.58 8.64
CA ALA A 308 -3.25 -4.50 10.10
C ALA A 308 -3.74 -3.12 10.57
N GLN A 309 -3.26 -2.04 9.96
CA GLN A 309 -3.76 -0.70 10.23
C GLN A 309 -5.27 -0.60 9.91
N LEU A 310 -5.72 -1.10 8.76
CA LEU A 310 -7.15 -1.09 8.40
C LEU A 310 -8.02 -1.82 9.41
N ALA A 311 -7.58 -2.97 9.91
CA ALA A 311 -8.29 -3.70 10.95
C ALA A 311 -8.30 -2.90 12.26
N LEU A 312 -7.15 -2.39 12.72
CA LEU A 312 -7.05 -1.57 13.93
C LEU A 312 -7.95 -0.34 13.87
N PHE A 313 -7.88 0.41 12.76
CA PHE A 313 -8.71 1.59 12.60
C PHE A 313 -10.18 1.19 12.43
N GLY A 314 -10.51 0.26 11.54
CA GLY A 314 -11.89 -0.11 11.26
C GLY A 314 -12.61 -0.70 12.47
N GLU A 315 -12.03 -1.72 13.09
CA GLU A 315 -12.68 -2.50 14.16
C GLU A 315 -12.71 -1.72 15.50
N GLU A 316 -11.69 -0.92 15.82
CA GLU A 316 -11.61 -0.19 17.09
C GLU A 316 -11.77 1.33 16.96
N LEU A 317 -10.82 1.98 16.27
CA LEU A 317 -10.66 3.43 16.40
C LEU A 317 -11.73 4.22 15.64
N ALA A 318 -12.07 3.82 14.42
CA ALA A 318 -13.03 4.43 13.54
C ALA A 318 -14.46 4.11 13.95
N THR A 319 -14.76 2.87 14.37
CA THR A 319 -16.06 2.53 14.99
C THR A 319 -16.32 3.43 16.20
N SER A 320 -15.34 3.52 17.10
CA SER A 320 -15.45 4.38 18.28
C SER A 320 -15.56 5.87 17.91
N ALA A 321 -14.79 6.34 16.93
CA ALA A 321 -14.84 7.72 16.50
C ALA A 321 -16.22 8.05 15.89
N LEU A 322 -16.71 7.21 14.97
CA LEU A 322 -18.04 7.35 14.37
C LEU A 322 -19.13 7.34 15.44
N GLY A 323 -19.09 6.42 16.41
CA GLY A 323 -20.07 6.36 17.50
C GLY A 323 -20.12 7.59 18.42
N VAL A 324 -19.13 8.49 18.34
CA VAL A 324 -19.11 9.77 19.06
C VAL A 324 -19.56 10.94 18.17
N LEU A 325 -19.45 10.80 16.84
CA LEU A 325 -19.91 11.82 15.91
C LEU A 325 -21.45 11.93 15.91
N PRO A 326 -22.01 13.13 15.61
CA PRO A 326 -23.45 13.33 15.53
C PRO A 326 -24.13 12.30 14.60
N GLY A 327 -25.15 11.60 15.11
CA GLY A 327 -25.87 10.57 14.35
C GLY A 327 -25.13 9.25 14.11
N GLY A 328 -23.85 9.14 14.50
CA GLY A 328 -23.03 7.98 14.20
C GLY A 328 -23.44 6.69 14.92
N ARG A 329 -23.93 6.76 16.18
CA ARG A 329 -24.48 5.58 16.87
C ARG A 329 -25.68 4.98 16.14
N SER A 330 -26.59 5.85 15.71
CA SER A 330 -27.77 5.42 14.94
C SER A 330 -27.36 4.85 13.59
N ALA A 331 -26.31 5.39 12.96
CA ALA A 331 -25.76 4.86 11.72
C ALA A 331 -25.14 3.47 11.91
N LEU A 332 -24.30 3.27 12.94
CA LEU A 332 -23.74 1.96 13.28
C LEU A 332 -24.85 0.92 13.56
N ALA A 333 -25.89 1.31 14.31
CA ALA A 333 -27.03 0.42 14.56
C ALA A 333 -27.78 0.04 13.28
N ARG A 334 -27.91 0.95 12.30
CA ARG A 334 -28.52 0.64 10.99
C ARG A 334 -27.63 -0.29 10.16
N LEU A 335 -26.32 -0.08 10.16
CA LEU A 335 -25.37 -0.94 9.44
C LEU A 335 -25.41 -2.38 9.98
N ALA A 336 -25.48 -2.53 11.31
CA ALA A 336 -25.67 -3.81 11.97
C ALA A 336 -27.06 -4.42 11.72
N ALA A 337 -28.12 -3.62 11.62
CA ALA A 337 -29.48 -4.13 11.34
C ALA A 337 -29.67 -4.54 9.87
N ALA A 338 -29.08 -3.80 8.93
CA ALA A 338 -29.17 -4.06 7.49
C ALA A 338 -28.61 -5.44 7.10
N SER A 339 -27.70 -5.97 7.91
CA SER A 339 -27.15 -7.31 7.72
C SER A 339 -28.15 -8.42 8.05
N SER A 340 -28.98 -8.22 9.06
CA SER A 340 -29.98 -9.22 9.49
C SER A 340 -31.13 -9.38 8.49
N ALA A 341 -31.56 -8.29 7.85
CA ALA A 341 -32.70 -8.28 6.93
C ALA A 341 -32.44 -9.08 5.64
N ALA A 342 -31.19 -9.22 5.21
CA ALA A 342 -30.83 -9.96 3.99
C ALA A 342 -30.99 -11.49 4.14
N SER A 343 -31.04 -12.01 5.36
CA SER A 343 -31.11 -13.46 5.63
C SER A 343 -32.53 -14.06 5.59
N GLY A 344 -33.58 -13.24 5.44
CA GLY A 344 -34.95 -13.62 5.80
C GLY A 344 -35.96 -13.87 4.68
N SER A 345 -35.66 -13.71 3.39
CA SER A 345 -36.74 -13.70 2.36
C SER A 345 -37.06 -15.03 1.68
N ASP A 346 -36.20 -16.04 1.71
CA ASP A 346 -36.39 -17.22 0.85
C ASP A 346 -36.76 -18.47 1.67
N GLY A 347 -38.04 -18.54 2.02
CA GLY A 347 -38.70 -19.75 2.51
C GLY A 347 -38.78 -20.81 1.40
N SER A 348 -37.65 -21.46 1.08
CA SER A 348 -37.60 -22.62 0.18
C SER A 348 -36.32 -23.42 0.40
N GLY A 349 -36.38 -24.35 1.36
CA GLY A 349 -35.63 -25.60 1.58
C GLY A 349 -34.32 -25.96 0.83
N GLY A 350 -33.46 -25.02 0.45
CA GLY A 350 -32.19 -25.27 -0.23
C GLY A 350 -30.98 -25.05 0.67
N SER A 351 -30.31 -26.14 1.05
CA SER A 351 -29.09 -26.19 1.86
C SER A 351 -27.92 -25.35 1.27
N GLY A 352 -27.35 -24.44 2.06
CA GLY A 352 -25.88 -24.27 2.13
C GLY A 352 -25.24 -22.97 1.64
N GLY A 353 -25.99 -21.90 1.40
CA GLY A 353 -25.37 -20.59 1.13
C GLY A 353 -25.17 -19.80 2.42
N ASP A 354 -23.93 -19.70 2.91
CA ASP A 354 -23.50 -18.85 4.03
C ASP A 354 -23.69 -17.36 3.69
N GLY A 355 -24.95 -16.92 3.55
CA GLY A 355 -25.35 -15.52 3.55
C GLY A 355 -25.21 -14.98 4.97
N ASP A 356 -23.98 -14.96 5.46
CA ASP A 356 -23.59 -14.52 6.79
C ASP A 356 -24.06 -13.07 6.92
N GLY A 357 -25.01 -12.81 7.82
CA GLY A 357 -25.62 -11.52 8.09
C GLY A 357 -24.60 -10.55 8.70
N ARG A 358 -23.55 -10.24 7.96
CA ARG A 358 -22.39 -9.46 8.38
C ARG A 358 -22.69 -7.99 8.43
N ASP A 359 -22.32 -7.39 9.56
CA ASP A 359 -22.32 -5.95 9.76
C ASP A 359 -21.68 -5.24 8.56
N LEU A 360 -22.41 -4.30 7.96
CA LEU A 360 -21.98 -3.54 6.78
C LEU A 360 -20.94 -2.45 7.11
N TRP A 361 -20.58 -2.25 8.38
CA TRP A 361 -19.56 -1.29 8.78
C TRP A 361 -18.18 -1.61 8.21
N LEU A 362 -17.68 -2.84 8.37
CA LEU A 362 -16.35 -3.18 7.86
C LEU A 362 -16.27 -3.12 6.33
N PRO A 363 -17.26 -3.63 5.57
CA PRO A 363 -17.32 -3.42 4.14
C PRO A 363 -17.27 -1.94 3.73
N LEU A 364 -18.06 -1.09 4.39
CA LEU A 364 -18.06 0.36 4.16
C LEU A 364 -16.68 0.98 4.44
N TRP A 365 -16.06 0.61 5.56
CA TRP A 365 -14.75 1.12 5.97
C TRP A 365 -13.66 0.77 4.96
N HIS A 366 -13.60 -0.48 4.52
CA HIS A 366 -12.63 -0.94 3.52
C HIS A 366 -12.83 -0.28 2.16
N TRP A 367 -14.09 -0.15 1.71
CA TRP A 367 -14.41 0.59 0.48
C TRP A 367 -14.03 2.06 0.60
N ALA A 368 -14.35 2.70 1.73
CA ALA A 368 -14.05 4.11 1.94
C ALA A 368 -12.54 4.39 1.97
N TYR A 369 -11.76 3.48 2.56
CA TYR A 369 -10.30 3.56 2.50
C TYR A 369 -9.78 3.45 1.06
N ALA A 370 -10.23 2.45 0.30
CA ALA A 370 -9.81 2.30 -1.09
C ALA A 370 -10.17 3.53 -1.93
N ALA A 371 -11.40 4.04 -1.76
CA ALA A 371 -11.88 5.20 -2.47
C ALA A 371 -11.07 6.44 -2.12
N ALA A 372 -10.87 6.73 -0.84
CA ALA A 372 -10.05 7.86 -0.40
C ALA A 372 -8.62 7.71 -0.93
N LYS A 373 -7.97 6.56 -0.73
CA LYS A 373 -6.56 6.36 -1.09
C LYS A 373 -6.30 6.50 -2.59
N THR A 374 -7.23 6.06 -3.44
CA THR A 374 -7.06 6.07 -4.91
C THR A 374 -7.56 7.35 -5.58
N ARG A 375 -8.34 8.19 -4.88
CA ARG A 375 -9.02 9.36 -5.46
C ARG A 375 -8.74 10.69 -4.77
N SER A 376 -8.13 10.66 -3.58
CA SER A 376 -7.77 11.89 -2.90
C SER A 376 -6.55 12.54 -3.55
N VAL A 377 -6.58 13.86 -3.69
CA VAL A 377 -5.37 14.63 -3.90
C VAL A 377 -4.81 15.04 -2.54
N THR A 378 -3.52 14.81 -2.31
CA THR A 378 -2.85 15.21 -1.08
C THR A 378 -2.68 16.72 -1.04
N LEU A 379 -3.07 17.35 0.06
CA LEU A 379 -2.73 18.74 0.36
C LEU A 379 -1.81 18.76 1.58
N ALA A 380 -0.69 19.47 1.47
CA ALA A 380 0.18 19.68 2.62
C ALA A 380 -0.55 20.54 3.65
N ALA A 381 -0.55 20.12 4.92
CA ALA A 381 -1.19 20.91 5.98
C ALA A 381 -0.54 22.31 6.09
N GLU A 382 0.73 22.45 5.72
CA GLU A 382 1.44 23.73 5.69
C GLU A 382 0.92 24.69 4.63
N GLU A 383 0.57 24.22 3.44
CA GLU A 383 -0.06 25.04 2.40
C GLU A 383 -1.41 25.58 2.87
N VAL A 384 -2.15 24.75 3.62
CA VAL A 384 -3.42 25.15 4.28
C VAL A 384 -3.19 26.08 5.47
N ARG A 385 -1.99 26.13 6.06
CA ARG A 385 -1.64 27.13 7.08
C ARG A 385 -1.19 28.45 6.44
N HIS A 386 -0.44 28.38 5.34
CA HIS A 386 0.27 29.52 4.72
C HIS A 386 -0.50 30.20 3.60
N GLY A 387 -1.51 29.55 3.01
CA GLY A 387 -2.43 30.19 2.06
C GLY A 387 -3.24 31.36 2.64
N GLY A 388 -3.04 31.71 3.92
CA GLY A 388 -3.44 32.99 4.54
C GLY A 388 -2.38 34.10 4.52
N GLY A 389 -1.25 33.94 3.82
CA GLY A 389 -0.11 34.85 3.87
C GLY A 389 0.22 35.52 2.54
N GLY A 390 -0.24 36.76 2.34
CA GLY A 390 0.32 37.66 1.32
C GLY A 390 -0.59 38.78 0.82
N ALA A 391 -1.92 38.66 0.96
CA ALA A 391 -2.83 39.74 0.59
C ALA A 391 -2.94 40.77 1.74
N PRO A 392 -2.76 42.08 1.50
CA PRO A 392 -2.83 43.09 2.53
C PRO A 392 -4.26 43.20 3.10
N THR A 393 -4.41 42.82 4.38
CA THR A 393 -5.40 43.35 5.34
C THR A 393 -6.90 43.14 5.07
N GLY A 394 -7.30 42.18 4.24
CA GLY A 394 -8.66 41.62 4.26
C GLY A 394 -8.58 40.13 4.59
N GLU A 395 -9.26 39.66 5.63
CA GLU A 395 -9.29 38.25 6.05
C GLU A 395 -9.80 37.31 4.93
N GLN A 396 -8.91 36.88 4.03
CA GLN A 396 -9.17 35.73 3.16
C GLN A 396 -8.92 34.46 3.97
N GLN A 397 -9.98 34.03 4.66
CA GLN A 397 -10.03 32.76 5.37
C GLN A 397 -10.00 31.63 4.35
N LEU A 398 -9.01 30.74 4.43
CA LEU A 398 -9.05 29.49 3.69
C LEU A 398 -10.36 28.74 4.04
N PRO A 399 -11.07 28.21 3.04
CA PRO A 399 -12.36 27.56 3.25
C PRO A 399 -12.23 26.20 3.96
N LEU A 400 -11.03 25.60 3.96
CA LEU A 400 -10.72 24.35 4.66
C LEU A 400 -10.31 24.66 6.10
N ARG A 401 -11.10 24.20 7.07
CA ARG A 401 -10.79 24.37 8.50
C ARG A 401 -10.66 23.03 9.19
N LEU A 402 -9.44 22.50 9.19
CA LEU A 402 -9.09 21.48 10.18
C LEU A 402 -9.16 22.09 11.59
N PRO A 403 -9.68 21.34 12.58
CA PRO A 403 -9.56 21.78 13.96
C PRO A 403 -8.09 21.99 14.32
N MET A 404 -7.77 23.06 15.05
CA MET A 404 -6.39 23.39 15.46
C MET A 404 -5.63 22.22 16.10
N ALA A 405 -6.32 21.41 16.92
CA ALA A 405 -5.72 20.25 17.58
C ALA A 405 -5.30 19.12 16.60
N MET A 406 -5.88 19.06 15.40
CA MET A 406 -5.43 18.13 14.35
C MET A 406 -4.22 18.66 13.60
N LEU A 407 -4.12 19.99 13.43
CA LEU A 407 -2.96 20.61 12.76
C LEU A 407 -1.64 20.35 13.49
N GLU A 408 -1.66 19.93 14.76
CA GLU A 408 -0.43 19.60 15.50
C GLU A 408 0.21 18.27 15.09
N TRP A 409 -0.55 17.36 14.47
CA TRP A 409 -0.06 16.01 14.17
C TRP A 409 -0.38 15.53 12.75
N VAL A 410 -1.36 16.13 12.07
CA VAL A 410 -1.65 15.87 10.66
C VAL A 410 -0.63 16.63 9.81
N GLN A 411 0.20 15.89 9.08
CA GLN A 411 1.20 16.45 8.16
C GLN A 411 0.57 16.71 6.79
N GLU A 412 -0.19 15.72 6.33
CA GLU A 412 -0.88 15.72 5.05
C GLU A 412 -2.31 15.24 5.25
N PHE A 413 -3.22 15.70 4.41
CA PHE A 413 -4.55 15.08 4.33
C PHE A 413 -5.01 15.04 2.89
N GLY A 414 -5.79 14.02 2.56
CA GLY A 414 -6.38 13.87 1.26
C GLY A 414 -7.62 14.75 1.11
N VAL A 415 -7.87 15.21 -0.10
CA VAL A 415 -9.16 15.80 -0.47
C VAL A 415 -9.68 15.08 -1.70
N MET A 416 -10.81 14.41 -1.54
CA MET A 416 -11.55 13.84 -2.65
C MET A 416 -12.29 14.98 -3.37
N LEU A 417 -11.87 15.31 -4.58
CA LEU A 417 -12.36 16.47 -5.34
C LEU A 417 -13.37 16.01 -6.39
N PRO A 418 -14.68 16.22 -6.18
CA PRO A 418 -15.70 15.73 -7.10
C PRO A 418 -15.46 16.21 -8.52
N VAL A 419 -15.70 15.33 -9.51
CA VAL A 419 -15.38 15.51 -10.94
C VAL A 419 -13.89 15.43 -11.23
N LEU A 420 -13.03 16.12 -10.48
CA LEU A 420 -11.59 16.19 -10.76
C LEU A 420 -10.89 14.83 -10.68
N ASP A 421 -11.23 14.05 -9.66
CA ASP A 421 -10.71 12.70 -9.42
C ASP A 421 -11.22 11.63 -10.41
N LEU A 422 -12.10 12.01 -11.35
CA LEU A 422 -12.54 11.17 -12.47
C LEU A 422 -11.60 11.24 -13.68
N ALA A 423 -10.62 12.16 -13.68
CA ALA A 423 -9.60 12.17 -14.73
C ALA A 423 -8.61 11.02 -14.54
N ASN A 424 -8.21 10.40 -15.65
CA ASN A 424 -7.30 9.27 -15.61
C ASN A 424 -5.85 9.73 -15.54
N HIS A 425 -4.99 8.84 -15.05
CA HIS A 425 -3.56 9.08 -15.02
C HIS A 425 -2.97 9.13 -16.44
N ALA A 426 -2.06 10.07 -16.67
CA ALA A 426 -1.27 10.13 -17.88
C ALA A 426 -0.17 9.07 -17.86
N PHE A 427 -0.45 7.92 -18.46
CA PHE A 427 0.58 6.90 -18.68
C PHE A 427 1.69 7.40 -19.60
N ASP A 428 2.91 6.93 -19.34
CA ASP A 428 4.09 7.23 -20.13
C ASP A 428 3.83 6.93 -21.63
N GLY A 429 4.19 7.88 -22.50
CA GLY A 429 3.96 7.80 -23.96
C GLY A 429 2.73 8.57 -24.48
N ARG A 430 1.68 8.77 -23.68
CA ARG A 430 0.60 9.73 -24.02
C ARG A 430 0.90 11.13 -23.50
N GLY A 431 1.64 11.22 -22.40
CA GLY A 431 1.99 12.46 -21.72
C GLY A 431 0.79 13.07 -20.98
N ALA A 432 1.05 13.81 -19.90
CA ALA A 432 0.02 14.62 -19.29
C ALA A 432 -0.36 15.76 -20.25
N ASN A 433 -1.64 15.90 -20.55
CA ASN A 433 -2.15 16.97 -21.40
C ASN A 433 -2.89 18.04 -20.60
N VAL A 434 -3.05 17.82 -19.29
CA VAL A 434 -3.45 18.83 -18.31
C VAL A 434 -2.52 18.81 -17.10
N ALA A 435 -2.31 19.98 -16.49
CA ALA A 435 -1.60 20.12 -15.23
C ALA A 435 -2.58 20.43 -14.09
N TYR A 436 -2.41 19.74 -12.96
CA TYR A 436 -3.05 20.08 -11.71
C TYR A 436 -2.46 21.37 -11.13
N ARG A 437 -3.31 22.30 -10.70
CA ARG A 437 -2.91 23.55 -10.02
C ARG A 437 -3.94 23.97 -8.99
N ILE A 438 -3.48 24.53 -7.88
CA ILE A 438 -4.34 25.29 -6.97
C ILE A 438 -4.38 26.75 -7.42
N LEU A 439 -5.55 27.23 -7.84
CA LEU A 439 -5.79 28.58 -8.35
C LEU A 439 -6.88 29.28 -7.51
N PRO A 440 -7.00 30.61 -7.54
CA PRO A 440 -8.18 31.29 -7.01
C PRO A 440 -9.46 30.76 -7.70
N ASP A 441 -10.51 30.53 -6.92
CA ASP A 441 -11.82 30.17 -7.50
C ASP A 441 -12.42 31.35 -8.30
N ALA A 442 -13.43 31.08 -9.13
CA ALA A 442 -14.02 32.10 -10.00
C ALA A 442 -14.66 33.27 -9.22
N SER A 443 -14.98 33.06 -7.94
CA SER A 443 -15.53 34.09 -7.06
C SER A 443 -14.45 34.98 -6.43
N GLY A 444 -13.17 34.57 -6.49
CA GLY A 444 -12.06 35.21 -5.80
C GLY A 444 -12.11 35.09 -4.28
N ALA A 445 -13.06 34.32 -3.73
CA ALA A 445 -13.29 34.18 -2.30
C ALA A 445 -12.60 32.94 -1.69
N GLY A 446 -12.00 32.10 -2.52
CA GLY A 446 -11.33 30.88 -2.09
C GLY A 446 -10.36 30.32 -3.13
N LEU A 447 -9.93 29.09 -2.87
CA LEU A 447 -9.06 28.32 -3.75
C LEU A 447 -9.84 27.20 -4.42
N ALA A 448 -9.44 26.87 -5.64
CA ALA A 448 -9.95 25.77 -6.44
C ALA A 448 -8.81 24.92 -6.99
N ALA A 449 -8.96 23.61 -6.88
CA ALA A 449 -8.15 22.66 -7.61
C ALA A 449 -8.58 22.68 -9.07
N SER A 450 -7.63 22.91 -9.98
CA SER A 450 -7.93 23.19 -11.38
C SER A 450 -7.03 22.36 -12.30
N PHE A 451 -7.60 21.90 -13.41
CA PHE A 451 -6.83 21.38 -14.53
C PHE A 451 -6.62 22.46 -15.56
N VAL A 452 -5.35 22.72 -15.89
CA VAL A 452 -4.94 23.67 -16.95
C VAL A 452 -4.41 22.87 -18.12
N ALA A 453 -4.98 23.07 -19.31
CA ALA A 453 -4.52 22.39 -20.51
C ALA A 453 -3.05 22.76 -20.81
N LEU A 454 -2.20 21.75 -20.97
CA LEU A 454 -0.78 21.93 -21.31
C LEU A 454 -0.59 22.15 -22.82
N GLU A 455 -1.51 21.63 -23.60
CA GLU A 455 -1.58 21.70 -25.05
C GLU A 455 -3.04 21.91 -25.49
N PRO A 456 -3.30 22.29 -26.76
CA PRO A 456 -4.67 22.36 -27.26
C PRO A 456 -5.35 20.99 -27.20
N LEU A 457 -6.54 20.92 -26.61
CA LEU A 457 -7.36 19.70 -26.55
C LEU A 457 -8.52 19.82 -27.53
N THR A 458 -8.77 18.76 -28.29
CA THR A 458 -9.95 18.68 -29.17
C THR A 458 -11.15 18.11 -28.44
N ALA A 459 -12.36 18.47 -28.87
CA ALA A 459 -13.59 17.90 -28.32
C ALA A 459 -13.57 16.36 -28.39
N GLY A 460 -13.81 15.71 -27.25
CA GLY A 460 -13.78 14.26 -27.06
C GLY A 460 -12.42 13.68 -26.65
N GLN A 461 -11.34 14.47 -26.67
CA GLN A 461 -10.04 14.03 -26.18
C GLN A 461 -10.06 13.81 -24.65
N PRO A 462 -9.47 12.73 -24.12
CA PRO A 462 -9.39 12.52 -22.68
C PRO A 462 -8.50 13.56 -22.00
N LEU A 463 -8.84 13.93 -20.77
CA LEU A 463 -7.99 14.71 -19.87
C LEU A 463 -7.16 13.73 -19.05
N LEU A 464 -5.85 13.76 -19.28
CA LEU A 464 -4.87 12.90 -18.63
C LEU A 464 -3.92 13.77 -17.80
N PHE A 465 -3.85 13.49 -16.50
CA PHE A 465 -2.97 14.21 -15.58
C PHE A 465 -2.00 13.28 -14.88
N ASP A 466 -0.84 13.80 -14.51
CA ASP A 466 0.13 13.03 -13.74
C ASP A 466 -0.25 13.04 -12.26
N TYR A 467 -0.48 11.86 -11.67
CA TYR A 467 -0.95 11.71 -10.29
C TYR A 467 0.17 11.98 -9.28
N VAL A 468 1.43 11.86 -9.72
CA VAL A 468 2.59 11.85 -8.83
C VAL A 468 3.63 12.89 -9.20
N ALA A 469 3.40 13.71 -10.24
CA ALA A 469 4.34 14.74 -10.71
C ALA A 469 4.96 15.57 -9.57
N GLU A 470 4.14 16.07 -8.64
CA GLU A 470 4.63 16.88 -7.52
C GLU A 470 5.39 16.03 -6.49
N ALA A 471 4.87 14.85 -6.13
CA ALA A 471 5.52 13.96 -5.16
C ALA A 471 6.88 13.44 -5.66
N GLU A 472 6.99 13.18 -6.97
CA GLU A 472 8.21 12.66 -7.60
C GLU A 472 9.22 13.76 -7.94
N ALA A 473 8.78 15.02 -8.06
CA ALA A 473 9.71 16.14 -8.25
C ALA A 473 10.71 16.25 -7.10
N ASP A 474 10.27 15.97 -5.86
CA ASP A 474 11.11 16.05 -4.67
C ASP A 474 11.77 14.72 -4.30
N GLN A 475 11.08 13.58 -4.51
CA GLN A 475 11.51 12.26 -4.02
C GLN A 475 12.13 11.37 -5.11
N GLY A 476 12.10 11.81 -6.37
CA GLY A 476 12.36 10.99 -7.53
C GLY A 476 11.18 10.06 -7.87
N PRO A 477 11.25 9.35 -9.01
CA PRO A 477 10.15 8.52 -9.48
C PRO A 477 9.86 7.38 -8.50
N ALA A 478 8.58 7.21 -8.20
CA ALA A 478 8.08 6.12 -7.39
C ALA A 478 8.28 4.79 -8.10
N CYS A 479 8.72 3.81 -7.33
CA CYS A 479 8.71 2.43 -7.72
C CYS A 479 7.30 1.94 -8.10
N VAL A 480 7.23 1.01 -9.06
CA VAL A 480 5.96 0.38 -9.49
C VAL A 480 5.16 -0.30 -8.38
N ASP A 481 5.82 -0.77 -7.32
CA ASP A 481 5.16 -1.41 -6.18
C ASP A 481 4.31 -0.39 -5.39
N ARG A 482 4.78 0.86 -5.27
CA ARG A 482 4.02 1.97 -4.70
C ARG A 482 2.79 2.28 -5.53
N TRP A 483 2.89 2.26 -6.87
CA TRP A 483 1.73 2.47 -7.74
C TRP A 483 0.63 1.44 -7.51
N LEU A 484 1.00 0.16 -7.47
CA LEU A 484 0.05 -0.92 -7.21
C LEU A 484 -0.56 -0.80 -5.81
N LEU A 485 0.25 -0.44 -4.80
CA LEU A 485 -0.20 -0.29 -3.42
C LEU A 485 -1.13 0.91 -3.23
N GLU A 486 -0.84 2.04 -3.86
CA GLU A 486 -1.55 3.31 -3.64
C GLU A 486 -2.73 3.50 -4.58
N TYR A 487 -2.62 3.05 -5.83
CA TYR A 487 -3.61 3.31 -6.88
C TYR A 487 -4.27 2.04 -7.42
N GLY A 488 -3.74 0.85 -7.11
CA GLY A 488 -4.29 -0.42 -7.57
C GLY A 488 -3.95 -0.76 -9.02
N PHE A 489 -3.09 0.03 -9.68
CA PHE A 489 -2.62 -0.27 -11.03
C PHE A 489 -1.11 -0.03 -11.14
N VAL A 490 -0.51 -0.49 -12.23
CA VAL A 490 0.93 -0.27 -12.52
C VAL A 490 1.03 0.45 -13.87
N PRO A 491 1.71 1.62 -13.94
CA PRO A 491 1.94 2.27 -15.21
C PRO A 491 2.88 1.45 -16.10
N ASP A 492 2.77 1.62 -17.41
CA ASP A 492 3.75 1.05 -18.33
C ASP A 492 5.10 1.73 -18.14
N THR A 493 6.07 1.01 -17.57
CA THR A 493 7.39 1.57 -17.28
C THR A 493 8.39 1.42 -18.43
N THR A 494 7.99 0.86 -19.57
CA THR A 494 8.95 0.62 -20.68
C THR A 494 9.58 1.90 -21.19
N SER A 495 8.86 3.01 -21.08
CA SER A 495 9.32 4.37 -21.39
C SER A 495 10.02 5.09 -20.24
N ASP A 496 9.92 4.59 -19.00
CA ASP A 496 10.58 5.18 -17.83
C ASP A 496 11.27 4.10 -16.95
N PRO A 497 12.52 3.73 -17.29
CA PRO A 497 13.33 2.80 -16.49
C PRO A 497 13.62 3.28 -15.07
N ALA A 498 13.33 4.55 -14.78
CA ALA A 498 13.55 5.18 -13.48
C ALA A 498 12.55 4.65 -12.42
N ARG A 499 11.37 4.22 -12.86
CA ARG A 499 10.29 3.60 -12.05
C ARG A 499 10.50 2.11 -11.79
N GLU A 500 11.39 1.48 -12.54
CA GLU A 500 11.69 0.07 -12.42
C GLU A 500 12.64 -0.18 -11.27
N CYS A 501 12.08 -0.75 -10.20
CA CYS A 501 12.84 -1.14 -9.04
C CYS A 501 12.40 -2.53 -8.56
N ASP A 502 13.27 -3.17 -7.80
CA ASP A 502 12.94 -4.35 -7.00
C ASP A 502 13.51 -4.14 -5.60
N THR A 503 12.82 -4.68 -4.62
CA THR A 503 13.35 -4.80 -3.26
C THR A 503 13.06 -6.22 -2.80
N PHE A 504 14.13 -6.95 -2.55
CA PHE A 504 14.04 -8.34 -2.14
C PHE A 504 15.01 -8.61 -1.01
N ASP A 505 14.62 -9.59 -0.21
CA ASP A 505 15.41 -10.00 0.92
C ASP A 505 16.31 -11.16 0.55
N ILE A 506 17.55 -11.10 1.02
CA ILE A 506 18.51 -12.19 0.92
C ILE A 506 18.51 -12.94 2.25
N THR A 507 18.12 -14.20 2.20
CA THR A 507 18.20 -15.13 3.33
C THR A 507 19.55 -15.83 3.39
N ALA A 508 19.85 -16.42 4.54
CA ALA A 508 21.02 -17.30 4.70
C ALA A 508 21.05 -18.44 3.66
N ALA A 509 19.88 -18.99 3.34
CA ALA A 509 19.74 -20.07 2.37
C ALA A 509 20.07 -19.61 0.95
N ASP A 510 19.66 -18.39 0.57
CA ASP A 510 19.95 -17.82 -0.76
C ASP A 510 21.45 -17.62 -0.95
N VAL A 511 22.13 -17.11 0.08
CA VAL A 511 23.59 -16.96 0.08
C VAL A 511 24.27 -18.31 -0.01
N ALA A 512 23.81 -19.31 0.75
CA ALA A 512 24.39 -20.65 0.72
C ALA A 512 24.27 -21.28 -0.68
N ARG A 513 23.09 -21.19 -1.32
CA ARG A 513 22.89 -21.65 -2.71
C ARG A 513 23.79 -20.91 -3.69
N ALA A 514 23.89 -19.59 -3.57
CA ALA A 514 24.71 -18.77 -4.44
C ALA A 514 26.22 -19.05 -4.29
N VAL A 515 26.71 -19.30 -3.08
CA VAL A 515 28.09 -19.71 -2.81
C VAL A 515 28.41 -21.03 -3.53
N LEU A 516 27.52 -22.01 -3.42
CA LEU A 516 27.70 -23.33 -4.05
C LEU A 516 27.70 -23.23 -5.58
N ARG A 517 26.83 -22.38 -6.16
CA ARG A 517 26.84 -22.07 -7.60
C ARG A 517 28.12 -21.34 -8.04
N GLY A 518 28.59 -20.36 -7.26
CA GLY A 518 29.82 -19.63 -7.56
C GLY A 518 31.06 -20.53 -7.55
N VAL A 519 31.13 -21.49 -6.63
CA VAL A 519 32.18 -22.52 -6.60
C VAL A 519 32.14 -23.39 -7.88
N ALA A 520 30.96 -23.81 -8.31
CA ALA A 520 30.81 -24.57 -9.56
C ALA A 520 31.23 -23.76 -10.82
N MET A 521 30.95 -22.46 -10.85
CA MET A 521 31.36 -21.59 -11.96
C MET A 521 32.88 -21.42 -12.06
N THR A 522 33.57 -21.37 -10.91
CA THR A 522 35.03 -21.21 -10.85
C THR A 522 35.79 -22.50 -11.18
N THR A 523 35.20 -23.68 -10.93
CA THR A 523 35.83 -24.96 -11.30
C THR A 523 35.74 -25.29 -12.78
N THR A 524 34.76 -24.74 -13.50
CA THR A 524 34.50 -25.09 -14.91
C THR A 524 35.25 -24.19 -15.90
N SER A 525 35.82 -23.07 -15.42
CA SER A 525 36.53 -22.08 -16.24
C SER A 525 38.05 -22.23 -16.24
N ALA A 526 38.58 -23.37 -15.77
CA ALA A 526 39.98 -23.71 -15.98
C ALA A 526 40.23 -23.91 -17.50
N PRO A 527 41.04 -23.07 -18.16
CA PRO A 527 41.32 -23.24 -19.57
C PRO A 527 42.05 -24.57 -19.75
N SER A 528 41.53 -25.44 -20.61
CA SER A 528 42.33 -26.54 -21.14
C SER A 528 43.45 -25.90 -21.96
N THR A 529 44.63 -25.79 -21.35
CA THR A 529 45.89 -25.57 -22.07
C THR A 529 46.19 -26.84 -22.85
N ASP A 530 45.51 -27.00 -23.99
CA ASP A 530 45.94 -27.92 -25.05
C ASP A 530 46.26 -27.05 -26.26
N ASP A 531 47.51 -26.60 -26.29
CA ASP A 531 48.12 -25.80 -27.33
C ASP A 531 48.29 -26.64 -28.61
N GLY A 532 47.41 -26.43 -29.59
CA GLY A 532 47.64 -26.79 -30.97
C GLY A 532 47.98 -25.54 -31.79
N PRO A 533 49.16 -25.45 -32.45
CA PRO A 533 49.52 -24.27 -33.23
C PRO A 533 48.69 -24.22 -34.52
N MET A 534 47.69 -23.35 -34.58
CA MET A 534 46.96 -23.05 -35.82
C MET A 534 47.64 -21.90 -36.57
N GLY A 535 47.99 -22.21 -37.82
CA GLY A 535 48.70 -21.34 -38.73
C GLY A 535 47.91 -20.10 -39.14
N LEU A 536 48.68 -19.07 -39.46
CA LEU A 536 48.23 -17.83 -40.08
C LEU A 536 47.70 -18.11 -41.48
N SER A 537 46.41 -17.85 -41.70
CA SER A 537 45.90 -17.53 -43.02
C SER A 537 45.04 -16.26 -42.92
N ASP A 538 45.60 -15.23 -43.55
CA ASP A 538 45.02 -13.95 -43.92
C ASP A 538 43.81 -14.17 -44.83
N ASP A 539 42.66 -13.55 -44.51
CA ASP A 539 41.78 -12.98 -45.52
C ASP A 539 40.62 -12.17 -44.90
N SER A 540 40.54 -10.95 -45.40
CA SER A 540 39.50 -9.92 -45.28
C SER A 540 38.06 -10.39 -45.47
N GLN A 541 37.13 -9.98 -44.57
CA GLN A 541 35.74 -9.58 -44.91
C GLN A 541 34.94 -8.98 -43.72
N GLN A 542 34.40 -7.77 -43.97
CA GLN A 542 33.17 -7.10 -43.47
C GLN A 542 32.66 -7.23 -42.01
N PRO A 543 32.17 -6.12 -41.39
CA PRO A 543 31.53 -6.19 -40.08
C PRO A 543 30.10 -6.73 -40.20
N ALA A 544 29.88 -7.94 -39.70
CA ALA A 544 28.56 -8.48 -39.42
C ALA A 544 27.96 -7.78 -38.19
N ALA A 545 26.65 -7.52 -38.24
CA ALA A 545 25.86 -7.07 -37.10
C ALA A 545 26.06 -8.02 -35.91
N VAL A 546 26.37 -7.46 -34.74
CA VAL A 546 26.49 -8.21 -33.50
C VAL A 546 25.08 -8.68 -33.13
N ASP A 547 24.83 -9.96 -33.38
CA ASP A 547 23.71 -10.69 -32.81
C ASP A 547 23.97 -10.85 -31.31
N THR A 548 23.38 -9.96 -30.51
CA THR A 548 23.44 -10.01 -29.04
C THR A 548 22.42 -10.99 -28.44
N ASP A 549 21.70 -11.75 -29.27
CA ASP A 549 20.73 -12.71 -28.78
C ASP A 549 21.39 -14.09 -28.59
N ARG A 550 21.21 -14.65 -27.38
CA ARG A 550 21.67 -15.98 -26.91
C ARG A 550 23.17 -16.22 -26.69
N THR A 551 23.69 -15.70 -25.58
CA THR A 551 24.48 -16.56 -24.68
C THR A 551 23.51 -17.32 -23.77
N THR A 552 22.96 -18.42 -24.27
CA THR A 552 22.27 -19.42 -23.43
C THR A 552 23.30 -20.05 -22.50
N VAL A 553 23.45 -19.51 -21.28
CA VAL A 553 24.10 -20.21 -20.19
C VAL A 553 23.27 -21.47 -19.97
N GLN A 554 23.83 -22.65 -20.29
CA GLN A 554 23.13 -23.90 -20.00
C GLN A 554 22.90 -23.99 -18.48
N PRO A 555 21.67 -24.31 -18.02
CA PRO A 555 21.43 -24.55 -16.61
C PRO A 555 22.28 -25.75 -16.17
N TYR A 556 23.25 -25.51 -15.29
CA TYR A 556 24.04 -26.57 -14.68
C TYR A 556 23.17 -27.29 -13.66
N ASP A 557 22.72 -28.48 -14.02
CA ASP A 557 21.87 -29.34 -13.19
C ASP A 557 22.72 -30.20 -12.22
N THR A 558 23.67 -29.57 -11.52
CA THR A 558 24.41 -30.24 -10.46
C THR A 558 23.64 -30.06 -9.16
N ALA A 559 22.87 -31.09 -8.79
CA ALA A 559 22.20 -31.14 -7.49
C ALA A 559 23.25 -31.01 -6.38
N VAL A 560 23.25 -29.86 -5.71
CA VAL A 560 24.05 -29.62 -4.51
C VAL A 560 23.57 -30.60 -3.42
N PRO A 561 24.48 -31.35 -2.76
CA PRO A 561 24.10 -32.21 -1.64
C PRO A 561 23.38 -31.40 -0.54
N ALA A 562 22.18 -31.84 -0.15
CA ALA A 562 21.29 -31.11 0.77
C ALA A 562 21.92 -30.87 2.16
N ASP A 563 22.83 -31.75 2.58
CA ASP A 563 23.60 -31.68 3.83
C ASP A 563 24.62 -30.53 3.80
N GLN A 564 25.29 -30.29 2.68
CA GLN A 564 26.22 -29.17 2.53
C GLN A 564 25.50 -27.82 2.58
N LEU A 565 24.33 -27.74 1.93
CA LEU A 565 23.49 -26.55 1.96
C LEU A 565 23.00 -26.25 3.38
N ALA A 566 22.47 -27.26 4.08
CA ALA A 566 21.97 -27.12 5.45
C ALA A 566 23.06 -26.70 6.45
N SER A 567 24.28 -27.24 6.31
CA SER A 567 25.42 -26.85 7.14
C SER A 567 25.82 -25.39 6.92
N LEU A 568 25.95 -24.96 5.65
CA LEU A 568 26.32 -23.60 5.31
C LEU A 568 25.23 -22.59 5.73
N GLU A 569 23.97 -22.94 5.54
CA GLU A 569 22.82 -22.13 5.98
C GLU A 569 22.81 -21.94 7.50
N THR A 570 23.04 -23.01 8.26
CA THR A 570 23.10 -22.95 9.74
C THR A 570 24.22 -22.03 10.20
N GLU A 571 25.40 -22.13 9.58
CA GLU A 571 26.54 -21.27 9.86
C GLU A 571 26.24 -19.79 9.56
N ILE A 572 25.65 -19.50 8.40
CA ILE A 572 25.26 -18.13 8.04
C ILE A 572 24.21 -17.59 9.02
N ARG A 573 23.21 -18.41 9.41
CA ARG A 573 22.17 -18.02 10.38
C ARG A 573 22.75 -17.71 11.76
N GLU A 574 23.66 -18.54 12.28
CA GLU A 574 24.31 -18.29 13.57
C GLU A 574 25.13 -16.98 13.54
N ARG A 575 25.76 -16.68 12.41
CA ARG A 575 26.48 -15.41 12.21
C ARG A 575 25.54 -14.21 12.14
N LEU A 576 24.40 -14.32 11.44
CA LEU A 576 23.38 -13.27 11.41
C LEU A 576 22.81 -13.01 12.81
N SER A 577 22.51 -14.07 13.57
CA SER A 577 22.03 -13.97 14.96
C SER A 577 23.05 -13.33 15.90
N ARG A 578 24.35 -13.56 15.70
CA ARG A 578 25.40 -12.86 16.48
C ARG A 578 25.41 -11.36 16.23
N ARG A 579 25.18 -10.91 15.01
CA ARG A 579 25.14 -9.46 14.67
C ARG A 579 23.85 -8.79 15.13
N GLU A 580 22.75 -9.53 15.19
CA GLU A 580 21.52 -9.05 15.83
C GLU A 580 21.77 -8.62 17.28
N LYS A 581 22.59 -9.38 18.01
CA LYS A 581 23.04 -9.03 19.36
C LYS A 581 23.91 -7.77 19.39
N ASP A 582 24.53 -7.42 18.27
CA ASP A 582 25.33 -6.20 18.08
C ASP A 582 24.46 -5.02 17.54
N GLY A 583 23.13 -5.18 17.47
CA GLY A 583 22.20 -4.15 17.01
C GLY A 583 22.10 -3.99 15.49
N LEU A 584 22.59 -4.97 14.73
CA LEU A 584 22.51 -4.97 13.26
C LEU A 584 21.36 -5.88 12.79
N PRO A 585 20.69 -5.57 11.66
CA PRO A 585 19.57 -6.38 11.20
C PRO A 585 20.01 -7.82 10.90
N ASN A 586 19.20 -8.79 11.33
CA ASN A 586 19.41 -10.23 11.07
C ASN A 586 19.02 -10.63 9.63
N ARG A 587 18.59 -9.66 8.81
CA ARG A 587 18.16 -9.81 7.42
C ARG A 587 18.92 -8.83 6.53
N LEU A 588 19.22 -9.24 5.30
CA LEU A 588 19.83 -8.40 4.28
C LEU A 588 18.77 -8.00 3.25
N GLU A 589 18.32 -6.75 3.29
CA GLU A 589 17.42 -6.19 2.28
C GLU A 589 18.27 -5.61 1.13
N VAL A 590 18.03 -6.08 -0.09
CA VAL A 590 18.67 -5.54 -1.29
C VAL A 590 17.68 -4.69 -2.06
N HIS A 591 17.98 -3.40 -2.10
CA HIS A 591 17.27 -2.45 -2.92
C HIS A 591 17.95 -2.33 -4.29
N VAL A 592 17.18 -2.60 -5.34
CA VAL A 592 17.59 -2.45 -6.73
C VAL A 592 16.84 -1.24 -7.30
N ARG A 593 17.49 -0.07 -7.27
CA ARG A 593 17.01 1.16 -7.90
C ARG A 593 18.01 1.66 -8.93
N GLN A 594 17.51 2.11 -10.08
CA GLN A 594 18.14 3.01 -11.09
C GLN A 594 19.62 2.82 -11.51
N PRO A 595 20.06 3.47 -12.60
CA PRO A 595 21.48 3.56 -12.94
C PRO A 595 22.23 4.44 -11.93
N TYR A 596 23.37 3.96 -11.44
CA TYR A 596 24.34 4.81 -10.75
C TYR A 596 25.01 5.73 -11.78
N ASP A 597 24.77 7.04 -11.69
CA ASP A 597 25.34 8.03 -12.61
C ASP A 597 26.79 8.42 -12.25
N GLY A 598 27.31 7.93 -11.13
CA GLY A 598 28.67 8.24 -10.66
C GLY A 598 28.72 9.29 -9.55
N SER A 599 27.62 9.97 -9.22
CA SER A 599 27.59 10.98 -8.17
C SER A 599 27.42 10.32 -6.78
N THR A 600 28.38 10.54 -5.89
CA THR A 600 28.34 10.03 -4.51
C THR A 600 27.58 10.95 -3.55
N GLU A 601 27.11 12.10 -4.03
CA GLU A 601 26.44 13.11 -3.21
C GLU A 601 24.93 13.05 -3.44
N GLY A 602 24.24 12.23 -2.64
CA GLY A 602 22.78 12.15 -2.62
C GLY A 602 22.24 10.81 -2.11
N PRO A 603 20.91 10.66 -1.95
CA PRO A 603 20.25 9.40 -1.53
C PRO A 603 20.57 8.20 -2.44
N GLN A 604 21.00 8.46 -3.67
CA GLN A 604 21.41 7.45 -4.65
C GLN A 604 22.72 6.74 -4.24
N GLY A 605 23.59 7.39 -3.45
CA GLY A 605 24.80 6.79 -2.88
C GLY A 605 24.51 5.67 -1.87
N ASP A 606 23.38 5.74 -1.16
CA ASP A 606 23.01 4.79 -0.10
C ASP A 606 22.62 3.41 -0.66
N HIS A 607 21.98 3.34 -1.82
CA HIS A 607 21.62 2.04 -2.44
C HIS A 607 22.84 1.29 -2.97
N VAL A 608 23.79 2.03 -3.53
CA VAL A 608 25.10 1.52 -3.89
C VAL A 608 25.84 1.07 -2.62
N ALA A 609 25.79 1.87 -1.54
CA ALA A 609 26.35 1.49 -0.24
C ALA A 609 25.70 0.24 0.37
N GLN A 610 24.40 -0.02 0.21
CA GLN A 610 23.72 -1.24 0.66
C GLN A 610 24.19 -2.48 -0.11
N ARG A 611 24.27 -2.41 -1.45
CA ARG A 611 24.88 -3.48 -2.26
C ARG A 611 26.34 -3.73 -1.87
N TRP A 612 27.09 -2.65 -1.61
CA TRP A 612 28.47 -2.75 -1.13
C TRP A 612 28.56 -3.33 0.28
N ALA A 613 27.60 -3.04 1.17
CA ALA A 613 27.53 -3.63 2.49
C ALA A 613 27.30 -5.14 2.39
N VAL A 614 26.44 -5.60 1.47
CA VAL A 614 26.27 -7.03 1.16
C VAL A 614 27.57 -7.63 0.62
N LEU A 615 28.27 -6.97 -0.30
CA LEU A 615 29.54 -7.46 -0.84
C LEU A 615 30.65 -7.51 0.22
N GLN A 616 30.77 -6.49 1.08
CA GLN A 616 31.74 -6.48 2.18
C GLN A 616 31.38 -7.52 3.24
N TRP A 617 30.09 -7.71 3.50
CA TRP A 617 29.58 -8.78 4.36
C TRP A 617 29.94 -10.16 3.80
N LEU A 618 29.66 -10.42 2.52
CA LEU A 618 30.04 -11.65 1.83
C LEU A 618 31.55 -11.88 1.88
N LYS A 619 32.36 -10.83 1.63
CA LYS A 619 33.82 -10.90 1.72
C LYS A 619 34.29 -11.30 3.12
N ALA A 620 33.76 -10.65 4.16
CA ALA A 620 34.11 -10.96 5.55
C ALA A 620 33.70 -12.40 5.91
N ALA A 621 32.47 -12.79 5.58
CA ALA A 621 31.94 -14.11 5.88
C ALA A 621 32.77 -15.23 5.23
N LEU A 622 33.14 -15.07 3.96
CA LEU A 622 33.93 -16.05 3.20
C LEU A 622 35.41 -16.08 3.62
N LYS A 623 35.98 -14.93 4.00
CA LYS A 623 37.38 -14.85 4.48
C LYS A 623 37.59 -15.64 5.77
N ASP A 624 36.63 -15.56 6.70
CA ASP A 624 36.70 -16.28 7.99
C ASP A 624 36.57 -17.80 7.81
N GLN A 625 35.80 -18.27 6.82
CA GLN A 625 35.66 -19.70 6.51
C GLN A 625 36.98 -20.33 6.05
N GLY A 626 37.76 -19.60 5.25
CA GLY A 626 39.10 -20.02 4.84
C GLY A 626 40.09 -20.11 6.01
N GLN A 627 39.91 -19.31 7.06
CA GLN A 627 40.74 -19.36 8.26
C GLN A 627 40.35 -20.49 9.21
N HIS A 628 39.04 -20.71 9.43
CA HIS A 628 38.55 -21.82 10.26
C HIS A 628 38.93 -23.19 9.69
N SER A 629 38.82 -23.37 8.37
CA SER A 629 39.20 -24.62 7.69
C SER A 629 40.69 -24.94 7.86
N ARG A 630 41.56 -23.91 7.81
CA ARG A 630 43.00 -24.06 8.06
C ARG A 630 43.32 -24.44 9.51
N HIS A 631 42.59 -23.89 10.48
CA HIS A 631 42.80 -24.22 11.89
C HIS A 631 42.34 -25.64 12.24
N GLN A 632 41.23 -26.13 11.68
CA GLN A 632 40.81 -27.52 11.85
C GLN A 632 41.77 -28.51 11.18
N GLN A 633 42.27 -28.22 9.98
CA GLN A 633 43.28 -29.06 9.31
C GLN A 633 44.61 -29.06 10.07
N GLY A 634 45.05 -27.92 10.61
CA GLY A 634 46.25 -27.83 11.43
C GLY A 634 46.14 -28.63 12.74
N ALA A 635 44.95 -28.70 13.35
CA ALA A 635 44.71 -29.46 14.57
C ALA A 635 44.68 -30.98 14.33
N LEU A 636 44.20 -31.44 13.18
CA LEU A 636 44.20 -32.86 12.80
C LEU A 636 45.58 -33.35 12.33
N GLY A 637 46.41 -32.46 11.79
CA GLY A 637 47.77 -32.78 11.31
C GLY A 637 48.85 -32.89 12.40
N GLN A 638 48.59 -32.49 13.65
CA GLN A 638 49.59 -32.44 14.72
C GLN A 638 49.55 -33.61 15.72
N GLY A 639 48.65 -34.58 15.53
CA GLY A 639 48.49 -35.76 16.39
C GLY A 639 49.11 -37.03 15.82
N GLY A 640 50.43 -37.07 15.57
CA GLY A 640 51.04 -38.23 14.91
C GLY A 640 52.56 -38.35 15.06
N GLY A 641 53.11 -38.04 16.24
CA GLY A 641 54.51 -38.31 16.57
C GLY A 641 54.76 -39.78 16.90
N GLY A 642 54.60 -40.67 15.91
CA GLY A 642 54.97 -42.08 16.01
C GLY A 642 56.22 -42.35 15.18
N SER A 643 57.39 -42.32 15.83
CA SER A 643 58.67 -42.72 15.26
C SER A 643 58.64 -44.19 14.83
N GLY A 644 58.86 -44.48 13.54
CA GLY A 644 59.13 -45.85 13.11
C GLY A 644 59.05 -46.12 11.61
N GLY A 645 60.21 -46.20 10.96
CA GLY A 645 60.47 -47.21 9.94
C GLY A 645 60.30 -46.78 8.48
N GLY A 646 61.42 -46.75 7.76
CA GLY A 646 61.51 -46.39 6.35
C GLY A 646 60.72 -47.29 5.40
N GLY A 647 60.18 -46.65 4.38
CA GLY A 647 59.62 -47.25 3.17
C GLY A 647 59.15 -46.12 2.26
N ASP A 648 59.86 -45.92 1.14
CA ASP A 648 59.53 -44.93 0.11
C ASP A 648 58.09 -45.09 -0.39
N PRO A 649 57.20 -44.09 -0.24
CA PRO A 649 55.97 -44.04 -0.99
C PRO A 649 56.21 -43.15 -2.22
N ALA A 650 56.08 -43.74 -3.41
CA ALA A 650 55.94 -43.00 -4.66
C ALA A 650 54.80 -41.98 -4.51
N GLY A 651 55.15 -40.70 -4.67
CA GLY A 651 54.29 -39.56 -4.39
C GLY A 651 53.05 -39.52 -5.28
N ALA A 652 51.92 -39.97 -4.75
CA ALA A 652 50.65 -39.39 -5.12
C ALA A 652 50.58 -38.01 -4.46
N VAL A 653 51.03 -36.98 -5.19
CA VAL A 653 50.69 -35.60 -4.87
C VAL A 653 49.19 -35.50 -5.07
N VAL A 654 48.42 -35.81 -4.02
CA VAL A 654 47.06 -35.29 -3.90
C VAL A 654 47.27 -33.79 -3.82
N SER A 655 47.22 -33.12 -4.97
CA SER A 655 47.04 -31.68 -5.01
C SER A 655 45.77 -31.43 -4.23
N GLU A 656 45.94 -31.09 -2.95
CA GLU A 656 44.90 -30.54 -2.11
C GLU A 656 44.35 -29.35 -2.89
N LEU A 657 43.20 -29.58 -3.52
CA LEU A 657 42.38 -28.55 -4.12
C LEU A 657 42.10 -27.58 -2.97
N GLN A 658 42.89 -26.52 -2.88
CA GLN A 658 42.55 -25.41 -1.99
C GLN A 658 41.15 -24.99 -2.39
N PRO A 659 40.16 -25.05 -1.49
CA PRO A 659 38.81 -24.61 -1.81
C PRO A 659 38.94 -23.14 -2.19
N VAL A 660 38.77 -22.84 -3.47
CA VAL A 660 38.73 -21.48 -3.98
C VAL A 660 37.46 -20.89 -3.41
N ALA A 661 37.60 -20.09 -2.34
CA ALA A 661 36.48 -19.35 -1.80
C ALA A 661 35.90 -18.49 -2.95
N PRO A 662 34.60 -18.61 -3.26
CA PRO A 662 34.02 -17.88 -4.37
C PRO A 662 34.18 -16.39 -4.12
N ARG A 663 34.42 -15.59 -5.17
CA ARG A 663 34.54 -14.14 -4.97
C ARG A 663 33.15 -13.62 -4.60
N ALA A 664 33.08 -12.65 -3.69
CA ALA A 664 31.79 -12.05 -3.29
C ALA A 664 30.98 -11.50 -4.49
N ARG A 665 31.68 -11.06 -5.54
CA ARG A 665 31.08 -10.68 -6.82
C ARG A 665 30.35 -11.85 -7.50
N ASP A 666 30.98 -13.02 -7.56
CA ASP A 666 30.40 -14.21 -8.18
C ASP A 666 29.15 -14.67 -7.42
N VAL A 667 29.18 -14.56 -6.09
CA VAL A 667 28.02 -14.83 -5.23
C VAL A 667 26.90 -13.81 -5.47
N LEU A 668 27.21 -12.52 -5.53
CA LEU A 668 26.21 -11.48 -5.81
C LEU A 668 25.59 -11.67 -7.19
N LEU A 669 26.40 -11.96 -8.22
CA LEU A 669 25.89 -12.30 -9.54
C LEU A 669 24.92 -13.47 -9.40
N ALA A 670 25.35 -14.63 -8.89
CA ALA A 670 24.48 -15.80 -8.73
C ALA A 670 23.11 -15.49 -8.04
N ILE A 671 23.10 -14.64 -7.00
CA ILE A 671 21.87 -14.17 -6.34
C ILE A 671 20.98 -13.36 -7.30
N LEU A 672 21.55 -12.42 -8.04
CA LEU A 672 20.82 -11.61 -9.02
C LEU A 672 20.22 -12.46 -10.16
N GLN A 673 20.91 -13.51 -10.63
CA GLN A 673 20.33 -14.42 -11.64
C GLN A 673 19.18 -15.22 -11.06
N GLU A 674 19.35 -15.80 -9.86
CA GLU A 674 18.27 -16.55 -9.22
C GLU A 674 17.04 -15.67 -9.03
N ARG A 675 17.23 -14.41 -8.59
CA ARG A 675 16.12 -13.45 -8.46
C ARG A 675 15.50 -13.11 -9.81
N TRP A 676 16.28 -12.95 -10.87
CA TRP A 676 15.78 -12.69 -12.23
C TRP A 676 14.91 -13.84 -12.76
N GLU A 677 15.33 -15.09 -12.52
CA GLU A 677 14.58 -16.30 -12.88
C GLU A 677 13.27 -16.40 -12.08
N GLN A 678 13.32 -16.17 -10.77
CA GLN A 678 12.14 -16.14 -9.90
C GLN A 678 11.10 -15.11 -10.36
N LEU A 679 11.53 -13.89 -10.69
CA LEU A 679 10.64 -12.84 -11.19
C LEU A 679 10.02 -13.18 -12.55
N GLY A 680 10.77 -13.85 -13.44
CA GLY A 680 10.24 -14.34 -14.71
C GLY A 680 9.16 -15.41 -14.54
N GLU A 681 9.34 -16.33 -13.59
CA GLU A 681 8.34 -17.34 -13.25
C GLU A 681 7.10 -16.75 -12.57
N LEU A 682 7.30 -15.77 -11.68
CA LEU A 682 6.21 -15.02 -11.05
C LEU A 682 5.38 -14.25 -12.10
N GLU A 683 6.04 -13.52 -13.00
CA GLU A 683 5.41 -12.80 -14.12
C GLU A 683 4.54 -13.74 -14.97
N ARG A 684 5.08 -14.91 -15.29
CA ARG A 684 4.39 -15.94 -16.08
C ARG A 684 3.16 -16.48 -15.35
N ARG A 685 3.29 -16.91 -14.09
CA ARG A 685 2.16 -17.41 -13.28
C ARG A 685 1.07 -16.37 -13.08
N ALA A 686 1.43 -15.11 -12.85
CA ALA A 686 0.48 -14.02 -12.70
C ALA A 686 -0.36 -13.81 -13.97
N ARG A 687 0.23 -13.95 -15.17
CA ARG A 687 -0.50 -13.85 -16.46
C ARG A 687 -1.34 -15.09 -16.78
N GLU A 688 -0.80 -16.28 -16.54
CA GLU A 688 -1.44 -17.54 -16.95
C GLU A 688 -2.60 -17.97 -16.05
N GLY A 689 -2.63 -17.50 -14.78
CA GLY A 689 -3.61 -17.95 -13.78
C GLY A 689 -5.09 -17.69 -14.11
N GLY A 690 -5.41 -17.01 -15.22
CA GLY A 690 -6.78 -16.72 -15.67
C GLY A 690 -7.42 -17.73 -16.65
N GLY A 691 -6.67 -18.74 -17.13
CA GLY A 691 -7.14 -19.64 -18.21
C GLY A 691 -7.93 -20.88 -17.78
N GLY A 692 -8.14 -21.10 -16.49
CA GLY A 692 -8.96 -22.21 -15.99
C GLY A 692 -10.45 -21.87 -16.06
N ASP A 693 -11.26 -22.85 -16.48
CA ASP A 693 -12.72 -22.87 -16.74
C ASP A 693 -13.63 -22.48 -15.55
N GLU A 694 -13.24 -21.47 -14.76
CA GLU A 694 -13.98 -20.97 -13.60
C GLU A 694 -15.02 -19.95 -14.09
N GLY A 695 -16.28 -20.29 -13.84
CA GLY A 695 -17.47 -19.62 -14.37
C GLY A 695 -17.45 -18.09 -14.28
N ARG A 696 -18.08 -17.49 -15.30
CA ARG A 696 -18.22 -16.05 -15.66
C ARG A 696 -18.41 -15.00 -14.55
N GLY A 697 -18.62 -15.36 -13.28
CA GLY A 697 -18.96 -14.40 -12.21
C GLY A 697 -17.79 -13.89 -11.35
N GLY A 698 -16.67 -14.62 -11.26
CA GLY A 698 -15.58 -14.30 -10.31
C GLY A 698 -14.32 -13.70 -10.91
N ALA A 699 -14.08 -13.91 -12.21
CA ALA A 699 -12.78 -13.67 -12.83
C ALA A 699 -12.35 -12.18 -12.92
N GLY A 700 -13.29 -11.23 -12.86
CA GLY A 700 -13.00 -9.82 -13.12
C GLY A 700 -12.21 -9.10 -12.01
N ARG A 701 -12.49 -9.40 -10.73
CA ARG A 701 -11.95 -8.60 -9.61
C ARG A 701 -10.47 -8.83 -9.37
N ASP A 702 -10.04 -10.09 -9.46
CA ASP A 702 -8.65 -10.48 -9.20
C ASP A 702 -7.77 -10.39 -10.46
N ALA A 703 -8.36 -10.23 -11.65
CA ALA A 703 -7.63 -10.05 -12.89
C ALA A 703 -6.76 -8.78 -12.87
N GLU A 704 -7.30 -7.67 -12.36
CA GLU A 704 -6.56 -6.40 -12.24
C GLU A 704 -5.36 -6.55 -11.31
N ALA A 705 -5.56 -7.15 -10.13
CA ALA A 705 -4.48 -7.45 -9.19
C ALA A 705 -3.40 -8.35 -9.81
N ARG A 706 -3.79 -9.40 -10.56
CA ARG A 706 -2.85 -10.29 -11.26
C ARG A 706 -2.05 -9.55 -12.33
N LEU A 707 -2.70 -8.71 -13.13
CA LEU A 707 -2.02 -7.87 -14.13
C LEU A 707 -1.04 -6.90 -13.46
N GLY A 708 -1.45 -6.27 -12.36
CA GLY A 708 -0.57 -5.43 -11.54
C GLY A 708 0.65 -6.21 -11.03
N LEU A 709 0.45 -7.40 -10.47
CA LEU A 709 1.56 -8.24 -9.98
C LEU A 709 2.49 -8.69 -11.11
N ALA A 710 1.95 -9.05 -12.27
CA ALA A 710 2.75 -9.38 -13.44
C ALA A 710 3.60 -8.18 -13.88
N ALA A 711 3.04 -6.97 -13.85
CA ALA A 711 3.75 -5.74 -14.20
C ALA A 711 4.85 -5.41 -13.18
N VAL A 712 4.58 -5.53 -11.87
CA VAL A 712 5.61 -5.38 -10.83
C VAL A 712 6.74 -6.39 -11.01
N ALA A 713 6.41 -7.67 -11.25
CA ALA A 713 7.40 -8.71 -11.48
C ALA A 713 8.27 -8.43 -12.72
N ALA A 714 7.65 -8.00 -13.83
CA ALA A 714 8.36 -7.64 -15.06
C ALA A 714 9.29 -6.44 -14.87
N ALA A 715 8.85 -5.40 -14.16
CA ALA A 715 9.67 -4.23 -13.84
C ALA A 715 10.83 -4.59 -12.91
N GLY A 716 10.57 -5.39 -11.86
CA GLY A 716 11.63 -5.91 -10.99
C GLY A 716 12.66 -6.73 -11.77
N ARG A 717 12.21 -7.57 -12.72
CA ARG A 717 13.09 -8.38 -13.56
C ARG A 717 14.02 -7.52 -14.41
N ARG A 718 13.52 -6.43 -15.00
CA ARG A 718 14.33 -5.46 -15.75
C ARG A 718 15.32 -4.73 -14.83
N ALA A 719 14.90 -4.35 -13.62
CA ALA A 719 15.77 -3.74 -12.61
C ALA A 719 16.92 -4.67 -12.20
N VAL A 720 16.62 -5.94 -11.90
CA VAL A 720 17.62 -6.96 -11.54
C VAL A 720 18.58 -7.22 -12.69
N ARG A 721 18.09 -7.27 -13.94
CA ARG A 721 18.94 -7.43 -15.12
C ARG A 721 19.94 -6.27 -15.26
N ARG A 722 19.49 -5.03 -15.09
CA ARG A 722 20.40 -3.87 -15.10
C ARG A 722 21.47 -3.96 -14.00
N ALA A 723 21.08 -4.35 -12.78
CA ALA A 723 22.03 -4.52 -11.69
C ALA A 723 23.09 -5.59 -12.01
N TRP A 724 22.66 -6.70 -12.61
CA TRP A 724 23.54 -7.75 -13.09
C TRP A 724 24.54 -7.22 -14.13
N ASP A 725 24.05 -6.50 -15.15
CA ASP A 725 24.89 -5.96 -16.23
C ASP A 725 25.91 -4.92 -15.70
N GLN A 726 25.50 -4.10 -14.71
CA GLN A 726 26.40 -3.17 -14.01
C GLN A 726 27.52 -3.90 -13.25
N GLU A 727 27.18 -4.98 -12.52
CA GLU A 727 28.17 -5.78 -11.80
C GLU A 727 29.08 -6.56 -12.76
N LEU A 728 28.63 -6.94 -13.95
CA LEU A 728 29.49 -7.49 -15.00
C LEU A 728 30.46 -6.44 -15.58
N ALA A 729 30.01 -5.20 -15.77
CA ALA A 729 30.84 -4.13 -16.31
C ALA A 729 31.95 -3.65 -15.35
N ARG A 730 31.75 -3.82 -14.04
CA ARG A 730 32.75 -3.48 -13.00
C ARG A 730 33.95 -4.43 -13.09
N LYS A 731 35.09 -3.95 -13.58
CA LYS A 731 36.36 -4.71 -13.65
C LYS A 731 37.18 -4.57 -12.38
#